data_AF-A0A098G5X6-F1
#
_entry.id   AF-A0A098G5X6-F1
#
_cell.length_a   1.000
_cell.length_b   1.000
_cell.length_c   1.000
_cell.angle_alpha   90.00
_cell.angle_beta   90.00
_cell.angle_gamma   90.00
#
_symmetry.space_group_name_H-M   'P 1'
#
loop_
_entity.id
_entity.type
_entity.pdbx_description
1 polymer ?
#
loop_
_entity_poly.entity_id
_entity_poly.type
_entity_poly.pdbx_seq_one_letter_code
_entity_poly.pdbx_strand_id
1 'polypeptide(L)'
;MKHKQAKLISASMWHDNQLFYETLDDTVLSIMKVKNSEDIIPFLIKSYPKLNDQWKKKQAWLGIALTQPNNFQILLETARILEFSKNNLFSLFAILGNVAFLDAYAKQHQSSEVLEMIKDNEFYAYRKGAEHGNSGILTFLETKASNLTLEMILSDNFAAYKNAARNGHVDVIKDLETKASDLVLEMIGAQNYYAFRMGARNGHMGVLRHLGSKAPQLFNKMVETDNFFAYRTSVENAHLDVSNWLLSNSSSCFAYAEAHVHEFGQTSVNPFIEQRLTALHSEALNVPPTSVFDIHDSEQAKICFYIVRNLIRRNDRAMDDEIKFLLNIPSVKALAHTAVTPGQSNELVRFALTIGNQGAASILLNIPDVRVLTEQNDFYRAEVRGQLDLEQLSKDRESSMTALTKGEQKRLDDAIKRYGPTLKSMGAAKLTNALREQLKKRYTENPASIVDHNGDKIILPMDFAEFQKIKLSKKDYELALKAYFQNKDHTAWRYLAKPNPWMHPEAEYIYIDKNTSAKWSTFEDYQPLIAMLWLAASDKETAPTEGHTLESRLDHFVAELALIGRSHNWDKTRINSKDKQEEYDDLERDRPSCYSGVKRRLFQSVLGHPLITILTEDMILEEVRTFAREHFQLSINEDNKEALKAAFDDYIINTNDISKFNKDLLKTLNIPAEKQLEFERNLSRKYGAQYSEDFTFMNIVRNKLTLSTNENDFFNNCHTLMLDGVAGVYQMLDGIAESNTESKQEGVKVGEMGFFKSKQEEVIPSGSNDTPSSHLSLN
;
A
#
# COMPACT_ATOMS: atom_id res chain seq x y z
N MET A 1 36.08 -15.17 -17.35
CA MET A 1 37.32 -15.58 -18.07
C MET A 1 37.89 -16.89 -17.49
N LYS A 2 38.16 -17.89 -18.35
CA LYS A 2 38.59 -19.26 -17.93
C LYS A 2 40.11 -19.38 -17.62
N HIS A 3 40.96 -18.54 -18.20
CA HIS A 3 42.42 -18.59 -17.98
C HIS A 3 42.88 -17.64 -16.86
N LYS A 4 43.84 -18.09 -16.04
CA LYS A 4 44.42 -17.29 -14.93
C LYS A 4 45.04 -15.98 -15.44
N GLN A 5 45.69 -16.02 -16.59
CA GLN A 5 46.32 -14.87 -17.24
C GLN A 5 45.29 -13.83 -17.71
N ALA A 6 44.20 -14.27 -18.32
CA ALA A 6 43.15 -13.37 -18.78
C ALA A 6 42.52 -12.58 -17.61
N LYS A 7 42.44 -13.17 -16.41
CA LYS A 7 41.93 -12.50 -15.20
C LYS A 7 42.78 -11.29 -14.75
N LEU A 8 43.98 -11.09 -15.29
CA LEU A 8 44.80 -9.91 -15.03
C LEU A 8 44.30 -8.67 -15.79
N ILE A 9 43.52 -8.86 -16.85
CA ILE A 9 42.95 -7.76 -17.65
C ILE A 9 41.76 -7.19 -16.87
N SER A 10 41.81 -5.89 -16.58
CA SER A 10 40.72 -5.20 -15.89
C SER A 10 39.45 -5.19 -16.75
N ALA A 11 38.29 -5.03 -16.12
CA ALA A 11 37.03 -4.92 -16.86
C ALA A 11 37.05 -3.73 -17.83
N SER A 12 37.61 -2.57 -17.43
CA SER A 12 37.70 -1.41 -18.31
C SER A 12 38.60 -1.65 -19.53
N MET A 13 39.73 -2.37 -19.38
CA MET A 13 40.57 -2.78 -20.52
C MET A 13 39.89 -3.84 -21.39
N TRP A 14 39.16 -4.77 -20.77
CA TRP A 14 38.48 -5.86 -21.47
C TRP A 14 37.41 -5.35 -22.45
N HIS A 15 36.62 -4.36 -22.03
CA HIS A 15 35.54 -3.80 -22.83
C HIS A 15 35.98 -2.61 -23.72
N ASP A 16 37.24 -2.19 -23.62
CA ASP A 16 37.80 -1.13 -24.46
C ASP A 16 37.94 -1.62 -25.91
N ASN A 17 37.24 -0.94 -26.82
CA ASN A 17 37.18 -1.28 -28.24
C ASN A 17 38.50 -1.05 -29.00
N GLN A 18 39.47 -0.35 -28.40
CA GLN A 18 40.81 -0.16 -28.97
C GLN A 18 41.86 -1.11 -28.38
N LEU A 19 41.49 -1.92 -27.37
CA LEU A 19 42.39 -2.83 -26.64
C LEU A 19 41.97 -4.29 -26.80
N PHE A 20 41.10 -4.82 -25.93
CA PHE A 20 40.73 -6.24 -25.95
C PHE A 20 39.37 -6.49 -26.59
N TYR A 21 38.41 -5.57 -26.46
CA TYR A 21 37.07 -5.67 -27.06
C TYR A 21 36.43 -7.06 -26.90
N GLU A 22 36.40 -7.57 -25.67
CA GLU A 22 35.86 -8.88 -25.31
C GLU A 22 36.53 -10.09 -26.01
N THR A 23 37.74 -9.89 -26.54
CA THR A 23 38.51 -10.93 -27.21
C THR A 23 39.98 -10.91 -26.75
N LEU A 24 40.58 -12.09 -26.68
CA LEU A 24 42.00 -12.24 -26.37
C LEU A 24 42.61 -13.17 -27.41
N ASP A 25 43.54 -12.65 -28.21
CA ASP A 25 44.22 -13.45 -29.24
C ASP A 25 45.01 -14.62 -28.61
N ASP A 26 44.93 -15.81 -29.20
CA ASP A 26 45.60 -17.02 -28.70
C ASP A 26 47.12 -16.87 -28.63
N THR A 27 47.70 -16.07 -29.54
CA THR A 27 49.13 -15.73 -29.51
C THR A 27 49.44 -14.89 -28.30
N VAL A 28 48.62 -13.88 -28.01
CA VAL A 28 48.76 -13.01 -26.82
C VAL A 28 48.60 -13.83 -25.55
N LEU A 29 47.59 -14.69 -25.47
CA LEU A 29 47.40 -15.59 -24.34
C LEU A 29 48.60 -16.53 -24.15
N SER A 30 49.24 -16.99 -25.23
CA SER A 30 50.44 -17.82 -25.15
C SER A 30 51.64 -17.03 -24.62
N ILE A 31 51.81 -15.78 -25.05
CA ILE A 31 52.83 -14.86 -24.51
C ILE A 31 52.61 -14.67 -23.01
N MET A 32 51.38 -14.43 -22.56
CA MET A 32 51.06 -14.24 -21.14
C MET A 32 51.33 -15.49 -20.27
N LYS A 33 51.43 -16.68 -20.87
CA LYS A 33 51.70 -17.94 -20.16
C LYS A 33 53.20 -18.21 -19.93
N VAL A 34 54.09 -17.43 -20.56
CA VAL A 34 55.54 -17.56 -20.37
C VAL A 34 55.89 -17.27 -18.91
N LYS A 35 56.56 -18.22 -18.25
CA LYS A 35 56.80 -18.17 -16.79
C LYS A 35 58.03 -17.36 -16.41
N ASN A 36 59.12 -17.49 -17.16
CA ASN A 36 60.36 -16.80 -16.87
C ASN A 36 60.42 -15.50 -17.67
N SER A 37 60.82 -14.41 -17.04
CA SER A 37 60.95 -13.10 -17.70
C SER A 37 61.95 -13.12 -18.86
N GLU A 38 63.03 -13.90 -18.73
CA GLU A 38 64.09 -14.05 -19.75
C GLU A 38 63.58 -14.68 -21.05
N ASP A 39 62.55 -15.52 -20.98
CA ASP A 39 61.99 -16.25 -22.13
C ASP A 39 60.95 -15.42 -22.91
N ILE A 40 60.47 -14.30 -22.35
CA ILE A 40 59.38 -13.51 -22.94
C ILE A 40 59.81 -12.87 -24.26
N ILE A 41 60.99 -12.24 -24.31
CA ILE A 41 61.49 -11.57 -25.52
C ILE A 41 61.78 -12.56 -26.65
N PRO A 42 62.50 -13.68 -26.44
CA PRO A 42 62.66 -14.72 -27.45
C PRO A 42 61.31 -15.24 -27.97
N PHE A 43 60.35 -15.47 -27.08
CA PHE A 43 59.02 -15.95 -27.46
C PHE A 43 58.22 -14.90 -28.25
N LEU A 44 58.33 -13.62 -27.87
CA LEU A 44 57.71 -12.50 -28.58
C LEU A 44 58.25 -12.38 -29.99
N ILE A 45 59.57 -12.42 -30.19
CA ILE A 45 60.21 -12.36 -31.52
C ILE A 45 59.71 -13.50 -32.39
N LYS A 46 59.64 -14.73 -31.86
CA LYS A 46 59.09 -15.89 -32.58
C LYS A 46 57.61 -15.72 -32.94
N SER A 47 56.85 -15.02 -32.09
CA SER A 47 55.41 -14.79 -32.26
C SER A 47 55.09 -13.55 -33.09
N TYR A 48 56.05 -12.65 -33.32
CA TYR A 48 55.88 -11.38 -34.02
C TYR A 48 55.14 -11.48 -35.37
N PRO A 49 55.41 -12.47 -36.24
CA PRO A 49 54.69 -12.59 -37.52
C PRO A 49 53.17 -12.81 -37.37
N LYS A 50 52.71 -13.28 -36.21
CA LYS A 50 51.28 -13.47 -35.92
C LYS A 50 50.61 -12.20 -35.35
N LEU A 51 51.40 -11.24 -34.87
CA LEU A 51 50.96 -9.93 -34.37
C LEU A 51 50.91 -8.92 -35.53
N ASN A 52 50.11 -9.25 -36.55
CA ASN A 52 50.11 -8.60 -37.86
C ASN A 52 49.36 -7.25 -37.92
N ASP A 53 48.79 -6.79 -36.82
CA ASP A 53 48.07 -5.51 -36.74
C ASP A 53 48.37 -4.78 -35.41
N GLN A 54 48.09 -3.48 -35.37
CA GLN A 54 48.35 -2.66 -34.19
C GLN A 54 47.51 -3.05 -32.97
N TRP A 55 46.34 -3.66 -33.18
CA TRP A 55 45.43 -4.07 -32.11
C TRP A 55 46.02 -5.26 -31.33
N LYS A 56 46.46 -6.31 -32.03
CA LYS A 56 47.19 -7.45 -31.45
C LYS A 56 48.50 -7.04 -30.81
N LYS A 57 49.23 -6.10 -31.43
CA LYS A 57 50.45 -5.55 -30.83
C LYS A 57 50.15 -4.88 -29.48
N LYS A 58 49.10 -4.06 -29.38
CA LYS A 58 48.68 -3.43 -28.12
C LYS A 58 48.29 -4.48 -27.07
N GLN A 59 47.52 -5.50 -27.47
CA GLN A 59 47.18 -6.62 -26.59
C GLN A 59 48.41 -7.38 -26.10
N ALA A 60 49.38 -7.66 -26.98
CA ALA A 60 50.63 -8.33 -26.62
C ALA A 60 51.43 -7.51 -25.59
N TRP A 61 51.58 -6.21 -25.82
CA TRP A 61 52.30 -5.34 -24.90
C TRP A 61 51.60 -5.24 -23.54
N LEU A 62 50.28 -5.02 -23.52
CA LEU A 62 49.50 -5.00 -22.27
C LEU A 62 49.52 -6.36 -21.56
N GLY A 63 49.44 -7.46 -22.30
CA GLY A 63 49.54 -8.81 -21.75
C GLY A 63 50.89 -9.06 -21.07
N ILE A 64 51.99 -8.58 -21.67
CA ILE A 64 53.32 -8.63 -21.05
C ILE A 64 53.38 -7.70 -19.83
N ALA A 65 52.87 -6.47 -19.93
CA ALA A 65 52.85 -5.52 -18.82
C ALA A 65 52.09 -6.05 -17.59
N LEU A 66 50.95 -6.70 -17.81
CA LEU A 66 50.13 -7.30 -16.75
C LEU A 66 50.78 -8.53 -16.11
N THR A 67 51.64 -9.24 -16.84
CA THR A 67 52.37 -10.41 -16.32
C THR A 67 53.74 -10.07 -15.75
N GLN A 68 54.30 -8.90 -16.11
CA GLN A 68 55.60 -8.40 -15.68
C GLN A 68 55.47 -6.98 -15.05
N PRO A 69 54.68 -6.82 -13.98
CA PRO A 69 54.29 -5.49 -13.48
C PRO A 69 55.44 -4.62 -12.95
N ASN A 70 56.60 -5.24 -12.65
CA ASN A 70 57.76 -4.56 -12.07
C ASN A 70 58.95 -4.42 -13.04
N ASN A 71 58.84 -4.91 -14.28
CA ASN A 71 59.98 -4.97 -15.19
C ASN A 71 59.89 -3.88 -16.25
N PHE A 72 60.27 -2.65 -15.90
CA PHE A 72 60.19 -1.51 -16.83
C PHE A 72 61.00 -1.74 -18.12
N GLN A 73 62.18 -2.35 -18.01
CA GLN A 73 63.09 -2.57 -19.15
C GLN A 73 62.49 -3.52 -20.19
N ILE A 74 61.82 -4.60 -19.76
CA ILE A 74 61.19 -5.54 -20.69
C ILE A 74 60.06 -4.87 -21.48
N LEU A 75 59.37 -3.88 -20.90
CA LEU A 75 58.30 -3.15 -21.58
C LEU A 75 58.83 -2.19 -22.64
N LEU A 76 59.97 -1.55 -22.39
CA LEU A 76 60.66 -0.73 -23.40
C LEU A 76 61.19 -1.59 -24.56
N GLU A 77 61.78 -2.74 -24.24
CA GLU A 77 62.24 -3.69 -25.26
C GLU A 77 61.08 -4.28 -26.08
N THR A 78 60.01 -4.69 -25.41
CA THR A 78 58.77 -5.16 -26.06
C THR A 78 58.21 -4.09 -26.99
N ALA A 79 58.14 -2.82 -26.55
CA ALA A 79 57.65 -1.72 -27.38
C ALA A 79 58.52 -1.49 -28.63
N ARG A 80 59.84 -1.59 -28.49
CA ARG A 80 60.78 -1.50 -29.61
C ARG A 80 60.57 -2.63 -30.62
N ILE A 81 60.40 -3.88 -30.16
CA ILE A 81 60.13 -5.03 -31.03
C ILE A 81 58.78 -4.90 -31.74
N LEU A 82 57.77 -4.36 -31.05
CA LEU A 82 56.44 -4.15 -31.61
C LEU A 82 56.32 -2.88 -32.48
N GLU A 83 57.39 -2.08 -32.55
CA GLU A 83 57.48 -0.85 -33.34
C GLU A 83 56.47 0.23 -32.92
N PHE A 84 56.30 0.43 -31.61
CA PHE A 84 55.46 1.54 -31.12
C PHE A 84 56.17 2.89 -31.20
N SER A 85 55.44 3.92 -31.63
CA SER A 85 55.87 5.31 -31.51
C SER A 85 55.93 5.75 -30.05
N LYS A 86 56.65 6.85 -29.78
CA LYS A 86 56.72 7.44 -28.44
C LYS A 86 55.33 7.78 -27.87
N ASN A 87 54.45 8.35 -28.69
CA ASN A 87 53.08 8.72 -28.28
C ASN A 87 52.23 7.49 -27.95
N ASN A 88 52.35 6.41 -28.75
CA ASN A 88 51.67 5.14 -28.48
C ASN A 88 52.12 4.53 -27.15
N LEU A 89 53.43 4.51 -26.90
CA LEU A 89 53.98 3.96 -25.67
C LEU A 89 53.61 4.79 -24.44
N PHE A 90 53.67 6.13 -24.54
CA PHE A 90 53.22 7.04 -23.49
C PHE A 90 51.75 6.77 -23.10
N SER A 91 50.89 6.61 -24.11
CA SER A 91 49.47 6.31 -23.91
C SER A 91 49.24 4.92 -23.31
N LEU A 92 50.04 3.92 -23.69
CA LEU A 92 49.97 2.57 -23.11
C LEU A 92 50.38 2.55 -21.63
N PHE A 93 51.37 3.36 -21.24
CA PHE A 93 51.71 3.55 -19.82
C PHE A 93 50.58 4.25 -19.05
N ALA A 94 49.92 5.24 -19.65
CA ALA A 94 48.75 5.89 -19.05
C ALA A 94 47.57 4.91 -18.86
N ILE A 95 47.32 4.03 -19.84
CA ILE A 95 46.32 2.96 -19.78
C ILE A 95 46.67 1.94 -18.68
N LEU A 96 47.94 1.54 -18.58
CA LEU A 96 48.41 0.59 -17.56
C LEU A 96 48.22 1.10 -16.13
N GLY A 97 48.20 2.42 -15.93
CA GLY A 97 47.98 3.04 -14.61
C GLY A 97 49.21 3.10 -13.71
N ASN A 98 50.38 2.65 -14.20
CA ASN A 98 51.61 2.69 -13.42
C ASN A 98 52.31 4.05 -13.56
N VAL A 99 52.06 4.93 -12.58
CA VAL A 99 52.62 6.30 -12.53
C VAL A 99 54.15 6.29 -12.51
N ALA A 100 54.78 5.33 -11.83
CA ALA A 100 56.24 5.25 -11.76
C ALA A 100 56.86 4.95 -13.12
N PHE A 101 56.24 4.08 -13.92
CA PHE A 101 56.71 3.79 -15.28
C PHE A 101 56.45 4.94 -16.23
N LEU A 102 55.30 5.61 -16.12
CA LEU A 102 55.01 6.80 -16.92
C LEU A 102 56.00 7.94 -16.61
N ASP A 103 56.31 8.19 -15.33
CA ASP A 103 57.30 9.20 -14.93
C ASP A 103 58.72 8.81 -15.36
N ALA A 104 59.11 7.54 -15.20
CA ALA A 104 60.40 7.05 -15.68
C ALA A 104 60.55 7.17 -17.20
N TYR A 105 59.47 6.93 -17.95
CA TYR A 105 59.45 7.13 -19.39
C TYR A 105 59.51 8.62 -19.75
N ALA A 106 58.71 9.47 -19.11
CA ALA A 106 58.70 10.92 -19.34
C ALA A 106 60.08 11.56 -19.05
N LYS A 107 60.81 11.09 -18.04
CA LYS A 107 62.17 11.56 -17.70
C LYS A 107 63.22 11.25 -18.78
N GLN A 108 62.96 10.32 -19.70
CA GLN A 108 63.83 10.03 -20.83
C GLN A 108 63.64 11.00 -22.00
N HIS A 109 62.66 11.91 -21.92
CA HIS A 109 62.28 12.83 -22.98
C HIS A 109 62.41 14.28 -22.52
N GLN A 110 62.57 15.19 -23.49
CA GLN A 110 62.56 16.62 -23.19
C GLN A 110 61.15 17.05 -22.75
N SER A 111 61.05 18.08 -21.91
CA SER A 111 59.74 18.56 -21.41
C SER A 111 58.80 19.00 -22.53
N SER A 112 59.32 19.56 -23.64
CA SER A 112 58.55 19.89 -24.84
C SER A 112 57.94 18.65 -25.49
N GLU A 113 58.72 17.57 -25.63
CA GLU A 113 58.22 16.30 -26.18
C GLU A 113 57.17 15.65 -25.27
N VAL A 114 57.34 15.75 -23.95
CA VAL A 114 56.33 15.25 -23.00
C VAL A 114 55.03 16.04 -23.15
N LEU A 115 55.09 17.36 -23.29
CA LEU A 115 53.91 18.18 -23.56
C LEU A 115 53.25 17.83 -24.91
N GLU A 116 54.03 17.54 -25.94
CA GLU A 116 53.50 17.05 -27.22
C GLU A 116 52.80 15.69 -27.07
N MET A 117 53.39 14.75 -26.31
CA MET A 117 52.77 13.45 -26.01
C MET A 117 51.49 13.59 -25.18
N ILE A 118 51.41 14.58 -24.29
CA ILE A 118 50.19 14.88 -23.53
C ILE A 118 49.09 15.42 -24.45
N LYS A 119 49.42 16.30 -25.40
CA LYS A 119 48.46 16.90 -26.35
C LYS A 119 48.02 15.94 -27.46
N ASP A 120 48.78 14.88 -27.69
CA ASP A 120 48.58 13.94 -28.80
C ASP A 120 47.13 13.42 -28.86
N ASN A 121 46.59 13.40 -30.08
CA ASN A 121 45.25 12.90 -30.39
C ASN A 121 44.16 13.43 -29.44
N GLU A 122 44.12 14.75 -29.26
CA GLU A 122 43.19 15.45 -28.36
C GLU A 122 43.25 14.88 -26.94
N PHE A 123 44.45 14.92 -26.35
CA PHE A 123 44.71 14.48 -24.98
C PHE A 123 44.34 13.01 -24.73
N TYR A 124 44.66 12.12 -25.67
CA TYR A 124 44.27 10.71 -25.65
C TYR A 124 44.73 9.97 -24.38
N ALA A 125 45.96 10.23 -23.91
CA ALA A 125 46.48 9.63 -22.68
C ALA A 125 45.66 10.02 -21.44
N TYR A 126 45.18 11.28 -21.38
CA TYR A 126 44.32 11.77 -20.29
C TYR A 126 42.95 11.10 -20.34
N ARG A 127 42.31 11.07 -21.52
CA ARG A 127 41.00 10.42 -21.73
C ARG A 127 41.05 8.93 -21.39
N LYS A 128 42.12 8.24 -21.76
CA LYS A 128 42.32 6.82 -21.43
C LYS A 128 42.67 6.58 -19.96
N GLY A 129 43.45 7.47 -19.34
CA GLY A 129 43.67 7.43 -17.89
C GLY A 129 42.34 7.49 -17.12
N ALA A 130 41.43 8.38 -17.52
CA ALA A 130 40.10 8.50 -16.93
C ALA A 130 39.21 7.28 -17.23
N GLU A 131 39.24 6.77 -18.47
CA GLU A 131 38.50 5.57 -18.88
C GLU A 131 38.83 4.33 -18.03
N HIS A 132 40.07 4.22 -17.56
CA HIS A 132 40.53 3.09 -16.74
C HIS A 132 40.61 3.38 -15.24
N GLY A 133 40.19 4.56 -14.78
CA GLY A 133 40.16 4.89 -13.35
C GLY A 133 41.53 5.22 -12.76
N ASN A 134 42.50 5.58 -13.61
CA ASN A 134 43.88 5.81 -13.20
C ASN A 134 44.08 7.24 -12.68
N SER A 135 43.48 7.58 -11.54
CA SER A 135 43.50 8.93 -10.95
C SER A 135 44.93 9.48 -10.76
N GLY A 136 45.89 8.63 -10.38
CA GLY A 136 47.31 9.03 -10.27
C GLY A 136 47.96 9.42 -11.61
N ILE A 137 47.51 8.82 -12.72
CA ILE A 137 47.96 9.22 -14.07
C ILE A 137 47.38 10.59 -14.41
N LEU A 138 46.11 10.85 -14.11
CA LEU A 138 45.49 12.17 -14.34
C LEU A 138 46.26 13.26 -13.58
N THR A 139 46.50 13.04 -12.29
CA THR A 139 47.31 13.96 -11.47
C THR A 139 48.71 14.17 -12.03
N PHE A 140 49.36 13.11 -12.52
CA PHE A 140 50.68 13.24 -13.15
C PHE A 140 50.62 14.13 -14.39
N LEU A 141 49.67 13.90 -15.30
CA LEU A 141 49.53 14.66 -16.55
C LEU A 141 49.20 16.13 -16.26
N GLU A 142 48.29 16.38 -15.31
CA GLU A 142 47.93 17.73 -14.83
C GLU A 142 49.11 18.44 -14.18
N THR A 143 49.97 17.72 -13.45
CA THR A 143 51.17 18.32 -12.87
C THR A 143 52.19 18.70 -13.95
N LYS A 144 52.34 17.86 -14.98
CA LYS A 144 53.28 18.11 -16.09
C LYS A 144 52.78 19.17 -17.07
N ALA A 145 51.46 19.37 -17.17
CA ALA A 145 50.81 20.29 -18.09
C ALA A 145 49.71 21.11 -17.40
N SER A 146 50.05 21.77 -16.28
CA SER A 146 49.07 22.43 -15.41
C SER A 146 48.26 23.53 -16.08
N ASN A 147 48.85 24.21 -17.07
CA ASN A 147 48.17 25.22 -17.86
C ASN A 147 47.17 24.64 -18.88
N LEU A 148 47.16 23.32 -19.09
CA LEU A 148 46.28 22.62 -20.03
C LEU A 148 45.21 21.78 -19.33
N THR A 149 45.13 21.78 -18.00
CA THR A 149 44.17 20.94 -17.26
C THR A 149 42.73 21.14 -17.73
N LEU A 150 42.32 22.39 -17.94
CA LEU A 150 40.97 22.68 -18.42
C LEU A 150 40.75 22.22 -19.88
N GLU A 151 41.76 22.38 -20.74
CA GLU A 151 41.73 21.87 -22.13
C GLU A 151 41.62 20.34 -22.16
N MET A 152 42.34 19.64 -21.27
CA MET A 152 42.25 18.18 -21.11
C MET A 152 40.82 17.74 -20.72
N ILE A 153 40.18 18.45 -19.78
CA ILE A 153 38.81 18.17 -19.35
C ILE A 153 37.80 18.43 -20.48
N LEU A 154 37.95 19.53 -21.22
CA LEU A 154 37.07 19.91 -22.32
C LEU A 154 37.19 19.01 -23.56
N SER A 155 38.34 18.33 -23.71
CA SER A 155 38.69 17.56 -24.90
C SER A 155 37.63 16.52 -25.31
N ASP A 156 37.41 16.39 -26.63
CA ASP A 156 36.50 15.41 -27.24
C ASP A 156 35.10 15.41 -26.58
N ASN A 157 34.61 16.63 -26.32
CA ASN A 157 33.33 16.90 -25.67
C ASN A 157 33.20 16.18 -24.31
N PHE A 158 34.14 16.48 -23.40
CA PHE A 158 34.22 15.90 -22.05
C PHE A 158 34.40 14.37 -22.04
N ALA A 159 35.21 13.84 -22.96
CA ALA A 159 35.41 12.40 -23.10
C ALA A 159 35.99 11.73 -21.86
N ALA A 160 36.89 12.39 -21.12
CA ALA A 160 37.43 11.88 -19.85
C ALA A 160 36.29 11.61 -18.84
N TYR A 161 35.37 12.57 -18.67
CA TYR A 161 34.22 12.45 -17.78
C TYR A 161 33.26 11.33 -18.21
N LYS A 162 32.89 11.32 -19.50
CA LYS A 162 31.99 10.31 -20.09
C LYS A 162 32.55 8.89 -19.99
N ASN A 163 33.84 8.70 -20.26
CA ASN A 163 34.47 7.39 -20.23
C ASN A 163 34.68 6.87 -18.80
N ALA A 164 35.00 7.75 -17.84
CA ALA A 164 35.03 7.42 -16.42
C ALA A 164 33.65 6.93 -15.95
N ALA A 165 32.58 7.64 -16.33
CA ALA A 165 31.20 7.26 -16.02
C ALA A 165 30.77 5.93 -16.64
N ARG A 166 31.11 5.71 -17.93
CA ARG A 166 30.87 4.44 -18.62
C ARG A 166 31.51 3.25 -17.93
N ASN A 167 32.63 3.43 -17.25
CA ASN A 167 33.38 2.35 -16.58
C ASN A 167 33.25 2.37 -15.04
N GLY A 168 32.43 3.25 -14.48
CA GLY A 168 32.10 3.24 -13.06
C GLY A 168 33.10 3.95 -12.14
N HIS A 169 34.01 4.77 -12.68
CA HIS A 169 35.06 5.46 -11.93
C HIS A 169 34.54 6.78 -11.30
N VAL A 170 33.76 6.64 -10.23
CA VAL A 170 33.12 7.77 -9.51
C VAL A 170 34.15 8.72 -8.87
N ASP A 171 35.29 8.20 -8.45
CA ASP A 171 36.40 8.98 -7.88
C ASP A 171 37.00 9.93 -8.93
N VAL A 172 37.24 9.44 -10.15
CA VAL A 172 37.67 10.28 -11.29
C VAL A 172 36.62 11.33 -11.62
N ILE A 173 35.34 10.97 -11.65
CA ILE A 173 34.25 11.94 -11.88
C ILE A 173 34.31 13.08 -10.86
N LYS A 174 34.39 12.76 -9.56
CA LYS A 174 34.45 13.75 -8.48
C LYS A 174 35.67 14.65 -8.57
N ASP A 175 36.81 14.08 -8.94
CA ASP A 175 38.05 14.81 -9.12
C ASP A 175 37.97 15.80 -10.30
N LEU A 176 37.42 15.37 -11.45
CA LEU A 176 37.15 16.24 -12.59
C LEU A 176 36.16 17.38 -12.25
N GLU A 177 35.09 17.09 -11.51
CA GLU A 177 34.14 18.09 -11.01
C GLU A 177 34.77 19.11 -10.06
N THR A 178 35.76 18.68 -9.27
CA THR A 178 36.47 19.57 -8.35
C THR A 178 37.38 20.54 -9.12
N LYS A 179 37.98 20.08 -10.22
CA LYS A 179 38.90 20.87 -11.06
C LYS A 179 38.19 21.80 -12.03
N ALA A 180 36.96 21.45 -12.42
CA ALA A 180 36.13 22.22 -13.34
C ALA A 180 34.73 22.40 -12.76
N SER A 181 34.64 22.98 -11.56
CA SER A 181 33.38 23.17 -10.82
C SER A 181 32.31 23.91 -11.61
N ASP A 182 32.73 24.88 -12.43
CA ASP A 182 31.82 25.72 -13.21
C ASP A 182 31.25 24.97 -14.43
N LEU A 183 31.84 23.84 -14.80
CA LEU A 183 31.46 23.03 -15.97
C LEU A 183 30.70 21.76 -15.60
N VAL A 184 30.36 21.53 -14.33
CA VAL A 184 29.73 20.28 -13.86
C VAL A 184 28.43 19.97 -14.63
N LEU A 185 27.56 20.97 -14.81
CA LEU A 185 26.30 20.76 -15.54
C LEU A 185 26.53 20.52 -17.04
N GLU A 186 27.56 21.12 -17.64
CA GLU A 186 27.93 20.89 -19.03
C GLU A 186 28.49 19.47 -19.23
N MET A 187 29.37 19.03 -18.33
CA MET A 187 29.89 17.66 -18.30
C MET A 187 28.77 16.61 -18.17
N ILE A 188 27.81 16.85 -17.27
CA ILE A 188 26.63 15.99 -17.11
C ILE A 188 25.76 16.00 -18.37
N GLY A 189 25.54 17.18 -18.97
CA GLY A 189 24.71 17.36 -20.17
C GLY A 189 25.32 16.82 -21.47
N ALA A 190 26.63 16.58 -21.51
CA ALA A 190 27.37 16.24 -22.71
C ALA A 190 26.81 15.01 -23.45
N GLN A 191 26.69 15.13 -24.78
CA GLN A 191 26.18 14.09 -25.69
C GLN A 191 24.88 13.43 -25.19
N ASN A 192 23.89 14.27 -24.85
CA ASN A 192 22.59 13.83 -24.34
C ASN A 192 22.77 12.93 -23.10
N TYR A 193 23.40 13.47 -22.06
CA TYR A 193 23.61 12.78 -20.79
C TYR A 193 24.31 11.41 -20.93
N TYR A 194 25.32 11.34 -21.80
CA TYR A 194 26.03 10.08 -22.11
C TYR A 194 26.56 9.39 -20.85
N ALA A 195 27.12 10.16 -19.91
CA ALA A 195 27.63 9.65 -18.64
C ALA A 195 26.55 8.89 -17.84
N PHE A 196 25.35 9.44 -17.75
CA PHE A 196 24.22 8.81 -17.06
C PHE A 196 23.74 7.56 -17.81
N ARG A 197 23.53 7.66 -19.14
CA ARG A 197 23.05 6.55 -19.97
C ARG A 197 23.99 5.35 -19.96
N MET A 198 25.28 5.59 -20.13
CA MET A 198 26.27 4.51 -20.15
C MET A 198 26.56 3.97 -18.76
N GLY A 199 26.52 4.80 -17.72
CA GLY A 199 26.57 4.34 -16.33
C GLY A 199 25.42 3.38 -16.03
N ALA A 200 24.21 3.68 -16.50
CA ALA A 200 23.04 2.81 -16.31
C ALA A 200 23.12 1.51 -17.13
N ARG A 201 23.49 1.62 -18.41
CA ARG A 201 23.70 0.47 -19.29
C ARG A 201 24.70 -0.55 -18.71
N ASN A 202 25.72 -0.08 -17.99
CA ASN A 202 26.78 -0.91 -17.42
C ASN A 202 26.63 -1.18 -15.91
N GLY A 203 25.49 -0.83 -15.30
CA GLY A 203 25.20 -1.19 -13.91
C GLY A 203 25.94 -0.36 -12.85
N HIS A 204 26.44 0.83 -13.20
CA HIS A 204 27.26 1.65 -12.30
C HIS A 204 26.42 2.55 -11.39
N MET A 205 25.71 1.95 -10.43
CA MET A 205 24.84 2.65 -9.46
C MET A 205 25.52 3.82 -8.75
N GLY A 206 26.80 3.69 -8.39
CA GLY A 206 27.57 4.76 -7.73
C GLY A 206 27.68 6.03 -8.58
N VAL A 207 27.83 5.87 -9.90
CA VAL A 207 27.82 7.00 -10.86
C VAL A 207 26.44 7.62 -10.90
N LEU A 208 25.38 6.83 -11.08
CA LEU A 208 24.02 7.34 -11.21
C LEU A 208 23.56 8.14 -10.00
N ARG A 209 23.81 7.64 -8.78
CA ARG A 209 23.50 8.35 -7.54
C ARG A 209 24.28 9.65 -7.43
N HIS A 210 25.56 9.64 -7.80
CA HIS A 210 26.39 10.84 -7.79
C HIS A 210 25.86 11.89 -8.75
N LEU A 211 25.64 11.54 -10.02
CA LEU A 211 25.10 12.45 -11.04
C LEU A 211 23.71 12.98 -10.67
N GLY A 212 22.82 12.12 -10.19
CA GLY A 212 21.48 12.52 -9.73
C GLY A 212 21.53 13.50 -8.56
N SER A 213 22.48 13.34 -7.64
CA SER A 213 22.68 14.28 -6.52
C SER A 213 23.30 15.62 -6.94
N LYS A 214 24.12 15.62 -8.00
CA LYS A 214 24.79 16.83 -8.52
C LYS A 214 23.92 17.67 -9.44
N ALA A 215 22.97 17.05 -10.13
CA ALA A 215 22.03 17.73 -11.00
C ALA A 215 20.59 17.23 -10.81
N PRO A 216 19.99 17.37 -9.62
CA PRO A 216 18.62 16.91 -9.34
C PRO A 216 17.59 17.54 -10.28
N GLN A 217 17.80 18.80 -10.68
CA GLN A 217 16.96 19.53 -11.64
C GLN A 217 17.00 18.94 -13.06
N LEU A 218 18.01 18.13 -13.38
CA LEU A 218 18.14 17.45 -14.67
C LEU A 218 17.74 15.98 -14.59
N PHE A 219 17.42 15.44 -13.40
CA PHE A 219 17.23 14.02 -13.19
C PHE A 219 16.20 13.40 -14.15
N ASN A 220 14.98 13.94 -14.20
CA ASN A 220 13.96 13.43 -15.12
C ASN A 220 14.38 13.54 -16.60
N LYS A 221 15.08 14.62 -17.00
CA LYS A 221 15.63 14.74 -18.36
C LYS A 221 16.67 13.66 -18.66
N MET A 222 17.57 13.38 -17.72
CA MET A 222 18.57 12.31 -17.85
C MET A 222 17.90 10.95 -18.03
N VAL A 223 16.82 10.70 -17.30
CA VAL A 223 16.06 9.45 -17.34
C VAL A 223 15.25 9.31 -18.63
N GLU A 224 14.58 10.36 -19.10
CA GLU A 224 13.70 10.36 -20.27
C GLU A 224 14.45 10.35 -21.61
N THR A 225 15.72 10.76 -21.61
CA THR A 225 16.54 10.92 -22.82
C THR A 225 16.68 9.63 -23.62
N ASP A 226 16.72 9.78 -24.95
CA ASP A 226 16.82 8.69 -25.93
C ASP A 226 15.75 7.60 -25.70
N ASN A 227 14.53 8.04 -25.37
CA ASN A 227 13.38 7.17 -25.09
C ASN A 227 13.67 6.18 -23.95
N PHE A 228 14.01 6.73 -22.78
CA PHE A 228 14.29 5.97 -21.56
C PHE A 228 15.45 4.96 -21.72
N PHE A 229 16.49 5.33 -22.49
CA PHE A 229 17.63 4.45 -22.80
C PHE A 229 18.27 3.85 -21.54
N ALA A 230 18.45 4.66 -20.49
CA ALA A 230 19.06 4.23 -19.23
C ALA A 230 18.25 3.10 -18.56
N TYR A 231 16.92 3.18 -18.57
CA TYR A 231 16.06 2.14 -18.03
C TYR A 231 16.07 0.90 -18.92
N ARG A 232 15.80 1.06 -20.22
CA ARG A 232 15.74 -0.05 -21.16
C ARG A 232 17.01 -0.90 -21.16
N THR A 233 18.16 -0.26 -21.27
CA THR A 233 19.45 -0.97 -21.36
C THR A 233 19.90 -1.54 -20.02
N SER A 234 19.49 -0.98 -18.88
CA SER A 234 19.74 -1.61 -17.58
C SER A 234 18.93 -2.90 -17.40
N VAL A 235 17.69 -2.94 -17.90
CA VAL A 235 16.89 -4.19 -17.93
C VAL A 235 17.47 -5.20 -18.93
N GLU A 236 17.77 -4.79 -20.17
CA GLU A 236 18.35 -5.66 -21.21
C GLU A 236 19.67 -6.32 -20.76
N ASN A 237 20.48 -5.59 -19.97
CA ASN A 237 21.75 -6.09 -19.43
C ASN A 237 21.62 -6.71 -18.02
N ALA A 238 20.39 -6.93 -17.52
CA ALA A 238 20.09 -7.53 -16.22
C ALA A 238 20.66 -6.78 -14.99
N HIS A 239 20.87 -5.47 -15.09
CA HIS A 239 21.20 -4.58 -13.97
C HIS A 239 19.94 -4.17 -13.21
N LEU A 240 19.33 -5.14 -12.52
CA LEU A 240 18.03 -4.97 -11.84
C LEU A 240 18.06 -3.94 -10.72
N ASP A 241 19.21 -3.74 -10.07
CA ASP A 241 19.41 -2.70 -9.06
C ASP A 241 19.27 -1.29 -9.66
N VAL A 242 19.85 -1.06 -10.84
CA VAL A 242 19.70 0.18 -11.61
C VAL A 242 18.28 0.37 -12.08
N SER A 243 17.67 -0.66 -12.69
CA SER A 243 16.29 -0.53 -13.19
C SER A 243 15.31 -0.23 -12.05
N ASN A 244 15.42 -0.93 -10.91
CA ASN A 244 14.54 -0.69 -9.76
C ASN A 244 14.77 0.69 -9.16
N TRP A 245 16.02 1.16 -9.09
CA TRP A 245 16.31 2.52 -8.63
C TRP A 245 15.69 3.58 -9.54
N LEU A 246 15.73 3.39 -10.87
CA LEU A 246 15.07 4.30 -11.81
C LEU A 246 13.55 4.30 -11.63
N LEU A 247 12.93 3.12 -11.48
CA LEU A 247 11.48 2.99 -11.21
C LEU A 247 11.07 3.64 -9.88
N SER A 248 11.90 3.53 -8.84
CA SER A 248 11.65 4.14 -7.53
C SER A 248 11.81 5.66 -7.51
N ASN A 249 12.58 6.26 -8.43
CA ASN A 249 12.95 7.69 -8.34
C ASN A 249 12.38 8.54 -9.47
N SER A 250 11.75 7.95 -10.50
CA SER A 250 11.15 8.68 -11.61
C SER A 250 9.77 8.13 -11.95
N SER A 251 8.74 8.91 -11.64
CA SER A 251 7.36 8.55 -11.98
C SER A 251 7.13 8.43 -13.50
N SER A 252 7.82 9.24 -14.31
CA SER A 252 7.76 9.15 -15.78
C SER A 252 8.44 7.89 -16.31
N CYS A 253 9.55 7.46 -15.72
CA CYS A 253 10.18 6.17 -16.03
C CYS A 253 9.25 5.00 -15.72
N PHE A 254 8.62 5.02 -14.55
CA PHE A 254 7.68 3.97 -14.17
C PHE A 254 6.44 3.94 -15.08
N ALA A 255 5.89 5.12 -15.42
CA ALA A 255 4.79 5.24 -16.37
C ALA A 255 5.13 4.67 -17.75
N TYR A 256 6.35 4.93 -18.24
CA TYR A 256 6.85 4.33 -19.48
C TYR A 256 6.95 2.80 -19.34
N ALA A 257 7.62 2.33 -18.29
CA ALA A 257 7.88 0.91 -18.09
C ALA A 257 6.58 0.09 -17.98
N GLU A 258 5.61 0.54 -17.17
CA GLU A 258 4.38 -0.20 -16.92
C GLU A 258 3.48 -0.31 -18.17
N ALA A 259 3.58 0.67 -19.08
CA ALA A 259 2.84 0.66 -20.34
C ALA A 259 3.39 -0.39 -21.34
N HIS A 260 4.67 -0.77 -21.21
CA HIS A 260 5.36 -1.75 -22.06
C HIS A 260 5.35 -3.14 -21.40
N VAL A 261 4.15 -3.70 -21.26
CA VAL A 261 3.90 -4.94 -20.52
C VAL A 261 4.68 -6.13 -21.09
N HIS A 262 4.85 -6.21 -22.41
CA HIS A 262 5.53 -7.33 -23.05
C HIS A 262 7.04 -7.29 -22.80
N GLU A 263 7.63 -6.10 -22.77
CA GLU A 263 9.06 -5.88 -22.65
C GLU A 263 9.52 -5.94 -21.19
N PHE A 264 8.76 -5.33 -20.27
CA PHE A 264 9.20 -5.12 -18.89
C PHE A 264 8.28 -5.70 -17.82
N GLY A 265 7.06 -6.12 -18.18
CA GLY A 265 6.03 -6.57 -17.24
C GLY A 265 6.53 -7.66 -16.29
N GLN A 266 6.94 -8.81 -16.83
CA GLN A 266 7.36 -9.96 -16.01
C GLN A 266 8.73 -9.78 -15.36
N THR A 267 9.66 -9.12 -16.05
CA THR A 267 11.09 -9.09 -15.66
C THR A 267 11.44 -7.95 -14.71
N SER A 268 10.72 -6.83 -14.76
CA SER A 268 11.05 -5.62 -13.99
C SER A 268 9.84 -5.03 -13.27
N VAL A 269 8.73 -4.78 -13.96
CA VAL A 269 7.60 -4.01 -13.42
C VAL A 269 6.80 -4.79 -12.37
N ASN A 270 6.42 -6.04 -12.63
CA ASN A 270 5.59 -6.80 -11.70
C ASN A 270 6.32 -7.10 -10.37
N PRO A 271 7.58 -7.59 -10.37
CA PRO A 271 8.32 -7.79 -9.13
C PRO A 271 8.52 -6.49 -8.34
N PHE A 272 8.75 -5.37 -9.05
CA PHE A 272 8.85 -4.06 -8.42
C PHE A 272 7.54 -3.65 -7.73
N ILE A 273 6.40 -3.83 -8.40
CA ILE A 273 5.07 -3.54 -7.84
C ILE A 273 4.82 -4.38 -6.58
N GLU A 274 5.07 -5.69 -6.65
CA GLU A 274 4.87 -6.60 -5.51
C GLU A 274 5.73 -6.18 -4.30
N GLN A 275 7.01 -5.85 -4.55
CA GLN A 275 7.91 -5.36 -3.50
C GLN A 275 7.42 -4.02 -2.92
N ARG A 276 6.97 -3.09 -3.77
CA ARG A 276 6.51 -1.77 -3.34
C ARG A 276 5.21 -1.86 -2.54
N LEU A 277 4.25 -2.67 -2.98
CA LEU A 277 3.00 -2.93 -2.24
C LEU A 277 3.31 -3.54 -0.86
N THR A 278 4.19 -4.55 -0.81
CA THR A 278 4.62 -5.18 0.46
C THR A 278 5.21 -4.15 1.43
N ALA A 279 6.06 -3.25 0.91
CA ALA A 279 6.65 -2.17 1.71
C ALA A 279 5.60 -1.17 2.21
N LEU A 280 4.69 -0.73 1.33
CA LEU A 280 3.62 0.21 1.68
C LEU A 280 2.67 -0.38 2.74
N HIS A 281 2.30 -1.66 2.62
CA HIS A 281 1.51 -2.36 3.64
C HIS A 281 2.25 -2.38 4.98
N SER A 282 3.55 -2.67 4.97
CA SER A 282 4.37 -2.68 6.18
C SER A 282 4.49 -1.29 6.81
N GLU A 283 4.68 -0.24 6.00
CA GLU A 283 4.74 1.15 6.46
C GLU A 283 3.39 1.57 7.08
N ALA A 284 2.28 1.22 6.44
CA ALA A 284 0.93 1.52 6.94
C ALA A 284 0.64 0.85 8.30
N LEU A 285 1.11 -0.39 8.51
CA LEU A 285 0.96 -1.11 9.78
C LEU A 285 1.73 -0.48 10.95
N ASN A 286 2.81 0.26 10.65
CA ASN A 286 3.66 0.89 11.67
C ASN A 286 3.18 2.29 12.08
N VAL A 287 2.11 2.79 11.47
CA VAL A 287 1.53 4.10 11.84
C VAL A 287 0.68 3.96 13.11
N PRO A 288 0.83 4.85 14.10
CA PRO A 288 0.00 4.84 15.30
C PRO A 288 -1.50 4.91 14.96
N PRO A 289 -2.41 4.27 15.73
CA PRO A 289 -3.85 4.22 15.43
C PRO A 289 -4.54 5.59 15.30
N THR A 290 -3.93 6.65 15.84
CA THR A 290 -4.43 8.03 15.78
C THR A 290 -3.99 8.80 14.54
N SER A 291 -3.13 8.21 13.70
CA SER A 291 -2.52 8.87 12.55
C SER A 291 -2.93 8.19 11.25
N VAL A 292 -3.19 8.99 10.21
CA VAL A 292 -3.53 8.48 8.87
C VAL A 292 -2.23 8.23 8.11
N PHE A 293 -2.04 7.02 7.56
CA PHE A 293 -0.94 6.72 6.67
C PHE A 293 -1.06 7.51 5.37
N ASP A 294 -0.04 8.28 5.02
CA ASP A 294 0.03 9.06 3.78
C ASP A 294 1.45 9.11 3.20
N ILE A 295 1.55 9.45 1.91
CA ILE A 295 2.81 9.61 1.17
C ILE A 295 3.07 11.09 0.92
N HIS A 296 4.05 11.66 1.63
CA HIS A 296 4.36 13.10 1.54
C HIS A 296 5.19 13.49 0.31
N ASP A 297 5.93 12.54 -0.28
CA ASP A 297 6.71 12.80 -1.50
C ASP A 297 5.84 12.71 -2.75
N SER A 298 5.77 13.80 -3.52
CA SER A 298 4.91 13.89 -4.70
C SER A 298 5.30 12.91 -5.80
N GLU A 299 6.59 12.61 -5.99
CA GLU A 299 7.02 11.62 -6.99
C GLU A 299 6.63 10.20 -6.56
N GLN A 300 6.74 9.87 -5.28
CA GLN A 300 6.27 8.59 -4.74
C GLN A 300 4.75 8.42 -4.87
N ALA A 301 3.97 9.48 -4.63
CA ALA A 301 2.53 9.45 -4.84
C ALA A 301 2.17 9.20 -6.32
N LYS A 302 2.88 9.83 -7.26
CA LYS A 302 2.71 9.58 -8.71
C LYS A 302 3.12 8.16 -9.11
N ILE A 303 4.19 7.61 -8.53
CA ILE A 303 4.55 6.20 -8.76
C ILE A 303 3.40 5.30 -8.30
N CYS A 304 2.83 5.52 -7.12
CA CYS A 304 1.68 4.76 -6.63
C CYS A 304 0.44 4.91 -7.53
N PHE A 305 0.19 6.12 -8.05
CA PHE A 305 -0.85 6.34 -9.06
C PHE A 305 -0.64 5.47 -10.31
N TYR A 306 0.59 5.38 -10.82
CA TYR A 306 0.89 4.52 -11.96
C TYR A 306 0.88 3.03 -11.60
N ILE A 307 1.15 2.66 -10.35
CA ILE A 307 0.93 1.28 -9.86
C ILE A 307 -0.56 0.96 -9.97
N VAL A 308 -1.45 1.85 -9.51
CA VAL A 308 -2.91 1.68 -9.71
C VAL A 308 -3.23 1.51 -11.20
N ARG A 309 -2.66 2.34 -12.08
CA ARG A 309 -2.86 2.20 -13.54
C ARG A 309 -2.43 0.82 -14.06
N ASN A 310 -1.30 0.29 -13.59
CA ASN A 310 -0.84 -1.04 -13.96
C ASN A 310 -1.76 -2.15 -13.42
N LEU A 311 -2.20 -2.06 -12.16
CA LEU A 311 -3.14 -3.02 -11.58
C LEU A 311 -4.47 -3.04 -12.35
N ILE A 312 -4.96 -1.86 -12.74
CA ILE A 312 -6.12 -1.72 -13.62
C ILE A 312 -5.88 -2.41 -14.97
N ARG A 313 -4.70 -2.18 -15.57
CA ARG A 313 -4.29 -2.78 -16.87
C ARG A 313 -4.33 -4.30 -16.86
N ARG A 314 -3.99 -4.94 -15.73
CA ARG A 314 -4.02 -6.40 -15.58
C ARG A 314 -5.44 -6.97 -15.67
N ASN A 315 -6.46 -6.15 -15.42
CA ASN A 315 -7.88 -6.52 -15.48
C ASN A 315 -8.20 -7.82 -14.70
N ASP A 316 -7.59 -7.95 -13.53
CA ASP A 316 -7.78 -9.08 -12.63
C ASP A 316 -8.43 -8.58 -11.34
N ARG A 317 -9.58 -9.17 -10.99
CA ARG A 317 -10.34 -8.83 -9.78
C ARG A 317 -9.56 -9.13 -8.50
N ALA A 318 -8.55 -10.00 -8.53
CA ALA A 318 -7.64 -10.21 -7.41
C ALA A 318 -6.85 -8.95 -7.03
N MET A 319 -6.71 -7.98 -7.94
CA MET A 319 -5.99 -6.73 -7.70
C MET A 319 -6.87 -5.62 -7.10
N ASP A 320 -8.19 -5.84 -6.99
CA ASP A 320 -9.12 -4.80 -6.56
C ASP A 320 -8.83 -4.28 -5.14
N ASP A 321 -8.41 -5.16 -4.24
CA ASP A 321 -8.10 -4.77 -2.86
C ASP A 321 -6.80 -3.95 -2.78
N GLU A 322 -5.81 -4.25 -3.62
CA GLU A 322 -4.60 -3.42 -3.77
C GLU A 322 -4.92 -2.05 -4.38
N ILE A 323 -5.83 -2.00 -5.36
CA ILE A 323 -6.33 -0.73 -5.93
C ILE A 323 -7.03 0.09 -4.85
N LYS A 324 -7.92 -0.52 -4.04
CA LYS A 324 -8.59 0.17 -2.93
C LYS A 324 -7.60 0.65 -1.87
N PHE A 325 -6.62 -0.19 -1.50
CA PHE A 325 -5.59 0.16 -0.54
C PHE A 325 -4.84 1.42 -0.98
N LEU A 326 -4.31 1.44 -2.21
CA LEU A 326 -3.59 2.59 -2.74
C LEU A 326 -4.48 3.83 -2.85
N LEU A 327 -5.75 3.69 -3.22
CA LEU A 327 -6.71 4.80 -3.29
C LEU A 327 -7.23 5.27 -1.92
N ASN A 328 -6.94 4.56 -0.84
CA ASN A 328 -7.19 5.02 0.53
C ASN A 328 -6.05 5.92 1.05
N ILE A 329 -4.87 5.88 0.43
CA ILE A 329 -3.76 6.80 0.74
C ILE A 329 -4.16 8.21 0.26
N PRO A 330 -4.27 9.23 1.14
CA PRO A 330 -4.83 10.53 0.79
C PRO A 330 -4.16 11.21 -0.42
N SER A 331 -2.83 11.24 -0.46
CA SER A 331 -2.04 11.81 -1.56
C SER A 331 -2.30 11.12 -2.90
N VAL A 332 -2.42 9.78 -2.92
CA VAL A 332 -2.72 9.00 -4.14
C VAL A 332 -4.17 9.21 -4.57
N LYS A 333 -5.11 9.25 -3.62
CA LYS A 333 -6.53 9.53 -3.88
C LYS A 333 -6.73 10.91 -4.49
N ALA A 334 -6.00 11.92 -4.02
CA ALA A 334 -6.03 13.26 -4.56
C ALA A 334 -5.58 13.28 -6.03
N LEU A 335 -4.66 12.40 -6.44
CA LEU A 335 -4.23 12.32 -7.84
C LEU A 335 -5.27 11.69 -8.77
N ALA A 336 -6.20 10.88 -8.27
CA ALA A 336 -7.11 10.06 -9.08
C ALA A 336 -7.98 10.84 -10.08
N HIS A 337 -8.36 12.08 -9.76
CA HIS A 337 -9.15 12.95 -10.64
C HIS A 337 -8.28 13.95 -11.43
N THR A 338 -7.07 14.23 -10.97
CA THR A 338 -6.18 15.22 -11.56
C THR A 338 -5.50 14.74 -12.84
N ALA A 339 -4.99 15.66 -13.64
CA ALA A 339 -4.19 15.36 -14.82
C ALA A 339 -2.73 15.06 -14.44
N VAL A 340 -2.45 13.82 -14.00
CA VAL A 340 -1.08 13.36 -13.72
C VAL A 340 -0.28 13.29 -15.02
N THR A 341 -0.87 12.70 -16.06
CA THR A 341 -0.42 12.91 -17.43
C THR A 341 -0.95 14.28 -17.91
N PRO A 342 -0.12 15.14 -18.52
CA PRO A 342 -0.57 16.46 -18.98
C PRO A 342 -1.79 16.40 -19.91
N GLY A 343 -2.83 17.17 -19.57
CA GLY A 343 -4.08 17.24 -20.35
C GLY A 343 -5.01 16.03 -20.20
N GLN A 344 -4.72 15.13 -19.26
CA GLN A 344 -5.38 13.84 -19.13
C GLN A 344 -6.04 13.66 -17.75
N SER A 345 -7.01 14.50 -17.40
CA SER A 345 -7.78 14.33 -16.16
C SER A 345 -8.56 13.01 -16.14
N ASN A 346 -8.91 12.51 -14.94
CA ASN A 346 -9.63 11.24 -14.78
C ASN A 346 -8.98 10.05 -15.52
N GLU A 347 -7.65 10.06 -15.67
CA GLU A 347 -6.92 9.07 -16.47
C GLU A 347 -7.22 7.64 -16.06
N LEU A 348 -7.20 7.33 -14.75
CA LEU A 348 -7.42 5.96 -14.26
C LEU A 348 -8.82 5.43 -14.61
N VAL A 349 -9.86 6.26 -14.48
CA VAL A 349 -11.23 5.82 -14.77
C VAL A 349 -11.45 5.72 -16.28
N ARG A 350 -10.93 6.67 -17.06
CA ARG A 350 -10.92 6.59 -18.54
C ARG A 350 -10.25 5.32 -19.02
N PHE A 351 -9.09 5.02 -18.45
CA PHE A 351 -8.32 3.84 -18.80
C PHE A 351 -9.05 2.55 -18.42
N ALA A 352 -9.59 2.46 -17.19
CA ALA A 352 -10.39 1.32 -16.75
C ALA A 352 -11.58 1.04 -17.68
N LEU A 353 -12.31 2.09 -18.08
CA LEU A 353 -13.43 1.98 -19.01
C LEU A 353 -12.98 1.54 -20.41
N THR A 354 -11.88 2.08 -20.91
CA THR A 354 -11.33 1.77 -22.24
C THR A 354 -10.96 0.29 -22.39
N ILE A 355 -10.41 -0.31 -21.34
CA ILE A 355 -10.02 -1.74 -21.34
C ILE A 355 -11.13 -2.68 -20.83
N GLY A 356 -12.30 -2.15 -20.47
CA GLY A 356 -13.42 -2.93 -19.95
C GLY A 356 -13.24 -3.45 -18.52
N ASN A 357 -12.34 -2.85 -17.72
CA ASN A 357 -12.19 -3.20 -16.31
C ASN A 357 -13.29 -2.52 -15.47
N GLN A 358 -14.47 -3.13 -15.47
CA GLN A 358 -15.65 -2.63 -14.75
C GLN A 358 -15.41 -2.54 -13.23
N GLY A 359 -14.60 -3.44 -12.67
CA GLY A 359 -14.27 -3.47 -11.26
C GLY A 359 -13.52 -2.22 -10.81
N ALA A 360 -12.42 -1.91 -11.49
CA ALA A 360 -11.65 -0.70 -11.25
C ALA A 360 -12.44 0.58 -11.53
N ALA A 361 -13.22 0.61 -12.62
CA ALA A 361 -14.06 1.75 -12.95
C ALA A 361 -15.07 2.05 -11.82
N SER A 362 -15.69 1.01 -11.28
CA SER A 362 -16.57 1.10 -10.11
C SER A 362 -15.86 1.66 -8.88
N ILE A 363 -14.67 1.14 -8.54
CA ILE A 363 -13.87 1.60 -7.40
C ILE A 363 -13.56 3.11 -7.55
N LEU A 364 -13.15 3.55 -8.73
CA LEU A 364 -12.77 4.93 -9.00
C LEU A 364 -13.97 5.89 -8.99
N LEU A 365 -15.13 5.47 -9.50
CA LEU A 365 -16.36 6.28 -9.49
C LEU A 365 -16.95 6.48 -8.08
N ASN A 366 -16.47 5.73 -7.07
CA ASN A 366 -16.80 6.00 -5.67
C ASN A 366 -16.04 7.23 -5.11
N ILE A 367 -15.02 7.74 -5.79
CA ILE A 367 -14.32 8.97 -5.41
C ILE A 367 -15.13 10.18 -5.90
N PRO A 368 -15.62 11.07 -5.02
CA PRO A 368 -16.50 12.17 -5.39
C PRO A 368 -15.94 13.06 -6.51
N ASP A 369 -14.67 13.45 -6.41
CA ASP A 369 -14.02 14.34 -7.39
C ASP A 369 -13.91 13.68 -8.78
N VAL A 370 -13.62 12.38 -8.82
CA VAL A 370 -13.59 11.59 -10.07
C VAL A 370 -14.97 11.57 -10.70
N ARG A 371 -16.02 11.32 -9.90
CA ARG A 371 -17.41 11.28 -10.37
C ARG A 371 -17.88 12.64 -10.88
N VAL A 372 -17.68 13.71 -10.12
CA VAL A 372 -18.06 15.07 -10.52
C VAL A 372 -17.41 15.44 -11.86
N LEU A 373 -16.11 15.15 -12.02
CA LEU A 373 -15.41 15.42 -13.26
C LEU A 373 -15.86 14.50 -14.42
N THR A 374 -16.37 13.31 -14.10
CA THR A 374 -16.97 12.41 -15.08
C THR A 374 -18.31 12.93 -15.58
N GLU A 375 -19.16 13.44 -14.68
CA GLU A 375 -20.48 14.00 -14.99
C GLU A 375 -20.41 15.34 -15.74
N GLN A 376 -19.39 16.15 -15.46
CA GLN A 376 -19.18 17.44 -16.14
C GLN A 376 -18.72 17.30 -17.60
N ASN A 377 -18.08 16.18 -17.94
CA ASN A 377 -17.50 15.95 -19.26
C ASN A 377 -18.29 14.83 -19.97
N ASP A 378 -19.34 15.21 -20.69
CA ASP A 378 -20.21 14.35 -21.53
C ASP A 378 -19.46 13.61 -22.69
N PHE A 379 -18.12 13.63 -22.69
CA PHE A 379 -17.22 13.27 -23.78
C PHE A 379 -16.91 11.77 -23.92
N TYR A 380 -17.15 10.95 -22.89
CA TYR A 380 -16.68 9.57 -22.90
C TYR A 380 -17.44 8.63 -23.86
N ARG A 381 -18.52 9.11 -24.50
CA ARG A 381 -19.24 8.37 -25.54
C ARG A 381 -18.35 8.03 -26.76
N ALA A 382 -17.30 8.81 -27.03
CA ALA A 382 -16.42 8.61 -28.19
C ALA A 382 -15.29 7.59 -27.96
N GLU A 383 -14.78 7.45 -26.73
CA GLU A 383 -13.63 6.57 -26.42
C GLU A 383 -14.05 5.09 -26.23
N VAL A 384 -15.34 4.82 -26.03
CA VAL A 384 -15.85 3.50 -25.60
C VAL A 384 -16.25 2.55 -26.74
N ARG A 385 -16.06 2.93 -28.02
CA ARG A 385 -16.46 2.11 -29.20
C ARG A 385 -17.84 1.42 -29.04
N GLY A 386 -18.78 2.08 -28.37
CA GLY A 386 -20.16 1.61 -28.20
C GLY A 386 -20.35 0.34 -27.34
N GLN A 387 -19.38 -0.10 -26.52
CA GLN A 387 -19.52 -1.31 -25.69
C GLN A 387 -20.03 -1.07 -24.27
N LEU A 388 -19.86 0.12 -23.69
CA LEU A 388 -20.31 0.47 -22.35
C LEU A 388 -21.17 1.76 -22.39
N ASP A 389 -22.41 1.68 -21.92
CA ASP A 389 -23.23 2.88 -21.72
C ASP A 389 -22.80 3.55 -20.40
N LEU A 390 -22.04 4.64 -20.51
CA LEU A 390 -21.50 5.39 -19.39
C LEU A 390 -22.54 6.23 -18.67
N GLU A 391 -23.59 6.62 -19.38
CA GLU A 391 -24.77 7.18 -18.77
C GLU A 391 -25.47 6.09 -17.98
N GLN A 392 -25.55 4.87 -18.50
CA GLN A 392 -26.01 3.72 -17.74
C GLN A 392 -25.09 3.38 -16.57
N LEU A 393 -23.75 3.34 -16.66
CA LEU A 393 -22.79 3.01 -15.57
C LEU A 393 -22.64 4.08 -14.48
N SER A 394 -22.66 5.36 -14.86
CA SER A 394 -22.74 6.48 -13.90
C SER A 394 -24.13 6.57 -13.26
N LYS A 395 -25.18 6.10 -13.96
CA LYS A 395 -26.53 5.89 -13.42
C LYS A 395 -26.78 4.45 -12.94
N ASP A 396 -25.80 3.54 -13.01
CA ASP A 396 -26.00 2.11 -12.77
C ASP A 396 -25.79 1.95 -11.29
N ARG A 397 -26.85 2.34 -10.59
CA ARG A 397 -26.98 2.31 -9.14
C ARG A 397 -26.84 0.86 -8.61
N GLU A 398 -26.73 -0.16 -9.48
CA GLU A 398 -26.42 -1.56 -9.17
C GLU A 398 -24.92 -1.94 -9.14
N SER A 399 -23.97 -1.05 -9.46
CA SER A 399 -22.52 -1.35 -9.30
C SER A 399 -22.07 -1.52 -7.83
N SER A 400 -23.02 -1.45 -6.90
CA SER A 400 -22.88 -1.74 -5.47
C SER A 400 -22.48 -3.19 -5.15
N MET A 401 -22.62 -4.10 -6.12
CA MET A 401 -22.42 -5.55 -5.98
C MET A 401 -20.94 -6.00 -6.06
N THR A 402 -20.02 -5.14 -6.49
CA THR A 402 -18.59 -5.48 -6.69
C THR A 402 -17.70 -5.22 -5.47
N ALA A 403 -18.27 -4.71 -4.37
CA ALA A 403 -17.58 -4.46 -3.10
C ALA A 403 -17.66 -5.63 -2.09
N LEU A 404 -18.35 -6.71 -2.46
CA LEU A 404 -18.55 -7.91 -1.65
C LEU A 404 -17.46 -8.94 -1.92
N THR A 405 -17.08 -9.69 -0.88
CA THR A 405 -16.23 -10.88 -0.99
C THR A 405 -16.90 -11.93 -1.88
N LYS A 406 -16.12 -12.86 -2.46
CA LYS A 406 -16.68 -13.97 -3.28
C LYS A 406 -17.74 -14.78 -2.54
N GLY A 407 -17.57 -14.96 -1.23
CA GLY A 407 -18.54 -15.64 -0.38
C GLY A 407 -19.85 -14.86 -0.18
N GLU A 408 -19.76 -13.54 0.02
CA GLU A 408 -20.93 -12.65 0.10
C GLU A 408 -21.67 -12.55 -1.22
N GLN A 409 -20.95 -12.46 -2.34
CA GLN A 409 -21.54 -12.45 -3.68
C GLN A 409 -22.33 -13.73 -3.95
N LYS A 410 -21.79 -14.90 -3.59
CA LYS A 410 -22.47 -16.20 -3.77
C LYS A 410 -23.75 -16.35 -2.94
N ARG A 411 -23.77 -15.89 -1.68
CA ARG A 411 -25.00 -15.94 -0.85
C ARG A 411 -26.02 -14.91 -1.28
N LEU A 412 -25.55 -13.73 -1.71
CA LEU A 412 -26.41 -12.73 -2.31
C LEU A 412 -27.04 -13.23 -3.62
N ASP A 413 -26.31 -13.99 -4.44
CA ASP A 413 -26.86 -14.64 -5.63
C ASP A 413 -27.98 -15.64 -5.28
N ASP A 414 -27.84 -16.40 -4.19
CA ASP A 414 -28.90 -17.31 -3.71
C ASP A 414 -30.13 -16.56 -3.18
N ALA A 415 -29.92 -15.45 -2.46
CA ALA A 415 -31.01 -14.56 -2.04
C ALA A 415 -31.69 -13.88 -3.24
N ILE A 416 -30.93 -13.42 -4.24
CA ILE A 416 -31.43 -12.86 -5.51
C ILE A 416 -32.21 -13.93 -6.28
N LYS A 417 -31.75 -15.18 -6.31
CA LYS A 417 -32.46 -16.28 -6.96
C LYS A 417 -33.81 -16.56 -6.31
N ARG A 418 -33.90 -16.46 -4.97
CA ARG A 418 -35.14 -16.68 -4.21
C ARG A 418 -36.12 -15.50 -4.33
N TYR A 419 -35.65 -14.28 -4.08
CA TYR A 419 -36.51 -13.09 -3.93
C TYR A 419 -36.59 -12.23 -5.19
N GLY A 420 -35.62 -12.35 -6.10
CA GLY A 420 -35.55 -11.62 -7.36
C GLY A 420 -36.78 -11.78 -8.27
N PRO A 421 -37.40 -12.97 -8.41
CA PRO A 421 -38.64 -13.11 -9.17
C PRO A 421 -39.78 -12.25 -8.61
N THR A 422 -39.94 -12.21 -7.28
CA THR A 422 -40.94 -11.37 -6.59
C THR A 422 -40.62 -9.89 -6.73
N LEU A 423 -39.35 -9.52 -6.60
CA LEU A 423 -38.87 -8.15 -6.80
C LEU A 423 -39.16 -7.65 -8.22
N LYS A 424 -38.94 -8.48 -9.24
CA LYS A 424 -39.22 -8.15 -10.66
C LYS A 424 -40.71 -8.07 -10.97
N SER A 425 -41.54 -8.94 -10.39
CA SER A 425 -42.98 -8.98 -10.66
C SER A 425 -43.75 -7.84 -9.98
N MET A 426 -43.41 -7.51 -8.73
CA MET A 426 -44.08 -6.46 -7.96
C MET A 426 -43.45 -5.09 -8.17
N GLY A 427 -42.15 -5.03 -8.44
CA GLY A 427 -41.37 -3.81 -8.58
C GLY A 427 -40.90 -3.25 -7.23
N ALA A 428 -39.64 -2.83 -7.17
CA ALA A 428 -39.00 -2.31 -5.94
C ALA A 428 -39.80 -1.17 -5.30
N ALA A 429 -40.29 -0.21 -6.08
CA ALA A 429 -41.06 0.92 -5.58
C ALA A 429 -42.36 0.51 -4.87
N LYS A 430 -43.08 -0.49 -5.39
CA LYS A 430 -44.31 -0.98 -4.74
C LYS A 430 -43.99 -1.72 -3.44
N LEU A 431 -42.93 -2.51 -3.41
CA LEU A 431 -42.49 -3.24 -2.22
C LEU A 431 -42.00 -2.29 -1.12
N THR A 432 -41.20 -1.26 -1.47
CA THR A 432 -40.79 -0.23 -0.52
C THR A 432 -41.97 0.58 0.02
N ASN A 433 -42.98 0.85 -0.82
CA ASN A 433 -44.23 1.46 -0.34
C ASN A 433 -44.99 0.53 0.60
N ALA A 434 -45.04 -0.78 0.34
CA ALA A 434 -45.65 -1.75 1.24
C ALA A 434 -44.92 -1.84 2.59
N LEU A 435 -43.58 -1.81 2.59
CA LEU A 435 -42.77 -1.65 3.80
C LEU A 435 -43.14 -0.36 4.54
N ARG A 436 -43.29 0.75 3.82
CA ARG A 436 -43.66 2.05 4.40
C ARG A 436 -45.05 2.02 5.05
N GLU A 437 -46.02 1.33 4.45
CA GLU A 437 -47.34 1.09 5.09
C GLU A 437 -47.24 0.17 6.31
N GLN A 438 -46.38 -0.84 6.30
CA GLN A 438 -46.13 -1.69 7.47
C GLN A 438 -45.54 -0.88 8.63
N LEU A 439 -44.57 -0.01 8.36
CA LEU A 439 -43.98 0.89 9.36
C LEU A 439 -45.02 1.87 9.93
N LYS A 440 -45.92 2.39 9.08
CA LYS A 440 -47.03 3.25 9.52
C LYS A 440 -47.99 2.50 10.44
N LYS A 441 -48.30 1.24 10.14
CA LYS A 441 -49.12 0.39 11.01
C LYS A 441 -48.44 0.16 12.37
N ARG A 442 -47.15 -0.21 12.38
CA ARG A 442 -46.36 -0.43 13.60
C ARG A 442 -46.30 0.83 14.48
N TYR A 443 -46.12 2.00 13.86
CA TYR A 443 -46.17 3.28 14.58
C TYR A 443 -47.57 3.57 15.16
N THR A 444 -48.64 3.22 14.45
CA THR A 444 -50.01 3.45 14.97
C THR A 444 -50.31 2.57 16.19
N GLU A 445 -49.72 1.38 16.25
CA GLU A 445 -49.81 0.47 17.41
C GLU A 445 -48.97 0.99 18.59
N ASN A 446 -47.80 1.58 18.33
CA ASN A 446 -46.89 2.12 19.34
C ASN A 446 -46.41 3.55 18.98
N PRO A 447 -47.30 4.57 19.08
CA PRO A 447 -46.97 5.92 18.64
C PRO A 447 -46.03 6.62 19.62
N ALA A 448 -45.20 7.52 19.10
CA ALA A 448 -44.44 8.42 19.95
C ALA A 448 -45.40 9.34 20.72
N SER A 449 -45.08 9.64 21.97
CA SER A 449 -45.90 10.51 22.81
C SER A 449 -45.03 11.34 23.74
N ILE A 450 -45.51 12.52 24.10
CA ILE A 450 -44.90 13.37 25.13
C ILE A 450 -45.90 13.66 26.24
N VAL A 451 -45.38 14.09 27.39
CA VAL A 451 -46.17 14.76 28.42
C VAL A 451 -45.86 16.25 28.29
N ASP A 452 -46.88 17.07 28.07
CA ASP A 452 -46.71 18.51 27.90
C ASP A 452 -46.42 19.22 29.23
N HIS A 453 -46.17 20.54 29.18
CA HIS A 453 -45.95 21.37 30.37
C HIS A 453 -47.12 21.40 31.37
N ASN A 454 -48.33 20.95 30.97
CA ASN A 454 -49.52 20.86 31.82
C ASN A 454 -49.72 19.45 32.41
N GLY A 455 -48.89 18.47 32.03
CA GLY A 455 -49.00 17.09 32.47
C GLY A 455 -49.88 16.21 31.58
N ASP A 456 -50.36 16.73 30.45
CA ASP A 456 -51.23 16.00 29.53
C ASP A 456 -50.41 15.17 28.53
N LYS A 457 -50.82 13.91 28.34
CA LYS A 457 -50.19 13.02 27.35
C LYS A 457 -50.66 13.37 25.94
N ILE A 458 -49.74 13.81 25.08
CA ILE A 458 -49.98 14.10 23.67
C ILE A 458 -49.43 12.96 22.82
N ILE A 459 -50.31 12.31 22.05
CA ILE A 459 -49.92 11.32 21.04
C ILE A 459 -49.49 12.07 19.77
N LEU A 460 -48.30 11.76 19.28
CA LEU A 460 -47.71 12.44 18.14
C LEU A 460 -48.16 11.79 16.82
N PRO A 461 -48.66 12.56 15.83
CA PRO A 461 -49.14 12.02 14.56
C PRO A 461 -47.99 11.55 13.67
N MET A 462 -48.27 10.67 12.71
CA MET A 462 -47.26 10.20 11.75
C MET A 462 -46.81 11.31 10.79
N ASP A 463 -47.76 12.11 10.30
CA ASP A 463 -47.54 13.04 9.21
C ASP A 463 -47.11 14.42 9.72
N PHE A 464 -46.09 15.01 9.09
CA PHE A 464 -45.53 16.31 9.51
C PHE A 464 -46.58 17.42 9.47
N ALA A 465 -47.47 17.40 8.47
CA ALA A 465 -48.52 18.39 8.31
C ALA A 465 -49.54 18.34 9.46
N GLU A 466 -49.85 17.15 10.00
CA GLU A 466 -50.70 17.01 11.18
C GLU A 466 -49.94 17.42 12.45
N PHE A 467 -48.65 17.10 12.54
CA PHE A 467 -47.80 17.54 13.64
C PHE A 467 -47.75 19.08 13.74
N GLN A 468 -47.64 19.77 12.60
CA GLN A 468 -47.64 21.24 12.56
C GLN A 468 -48.96 21.88 13.02
N LYS A 469 -50.08 21.14 12.98
CA LYS A 469 -51.37 21.64 13.51
C LYS A 469 -51.43 21.59 15.03
N ILE A 470 -50.60 20.77 15.67
CA ILE A 470 -50.47 20.70 17.13
C ILE A 470 -49.66 21.91 17.57
N LYS A 471 -50.33 22.94 18.09
CA LYS A 471 -49.70 24.17 18.57
C LYS A 471 -48.97 23.94 19.90
N LEU A 472 -47.77 23.38 19.83
CA LEU A 472 -46.93 23.10 20.99
C LEU A 472 -46.14 24.34 21.44
N SER A 473 -45.85 24.42 22.74
CA SER A 473 -44.85 25.36 23.25
C SER A 473 -43.46 25.01 22.71
N LYS A 474 -42.50 25.94 22.75
CA LYS A 474 -41.14 25.68 22.27
C LYS A 474 -40.51 24.45 22.95
N LYS A 475 -40.70 24.32 24.27
CA LYS A 475 -40.17 23.21 25.07
C LYS A 475 -40.83 21.88 24.70
N ASP A 476 -42.16 21.87 24.57
CA ASP A 476 -42.90 20.65 24.20
C ASP A 476 -42.62 20.23 22.75
N TYR A 477 -42.38 21.20 21.86
CA TYR A 477 -41.98 20.93 20.48
C TYR A 477 -40.61 20.23 20.40
N GLU A 478 -39.63 20.67 21.21
CA GLU A 478 -38.32 20.02 21.32
C GLU A 478 -38.44 18.60 21.90
N LEU A 479 -39.30 18.39 22.91
CA LEU A 479 -39.61 17.06 23.45
C LEU A 479 -40.27 16.16 22.39
N ALA A 480 -41.21 16.71 21.59
CA ALA A 480 -41.88 15.97 20.53
C ALA A 480 -40.90 15.51 19.45
N LEU A 481 -39.97 16.38 19.04
CA LEU A 481 -38.92 16.01 18.09
C LEU A 481 -38.05 14.87 18.63
N LYS A 482 -37.60 14.96 19.88
CA LYS A 482 -36.82 13.89 20.52
C LYS A 482 -37.59 12.56 20.54
N ALA A 483 -38.88 12.60 20.88
CA ALA A 483 -39.74 11.40 20.87
C ALA A 483 -39.88 10.79 19.46
N TYR A 484 -39.99 11.60 18.41
CA TYR A 484 -39.95 11.10 17.02
C TYR A 484 -38.61 10.46 16.64
N PHE A 485 -37.50 11.05 17.10
CA PHE A 485 -36.16 10.58 16.79
C PHE A 485 -35.83 9.24 17.47
N GLN A 486 -36.35 9.03 18.67
CA GLN A 486 -36.19 7.78 19.42
C GLN A 486 -37.09 6.66 18.91
N ASN A 487 -38.20 6.97 18.22
CA ASN A 487 -39.10 5.96 17.68
C ASN A 487 -38.52 5.33 16.38
N LYS A 488 -38.12 4.06 16.45
CA LYS A 488 -37.47 3.33 15.35
C LYS A 488 -38.38 3.22 14.12
N ASP A 489 -39.67 2.92 14.29
CA ASP A 489 -40.63 2.78 13.17
C ASP A 489 -40.84 4.10 12.42
N HIS A 490 -41.01 5.20 13.15
CA HIS A 490 -41.12 6.54 12.56
C HIS A 490 -39.83 6.94 11.83
N THR A 491 -38.66 6.56 12.39
CA THR A 491 -37.34 6.84 11.80
C THR A 491 -37.11 6.09 10.51
N ALA A 492 -37.37 4.78 10.50
CA ALA A 492 -37.30 3.99 9.28
C ALA A 492 -38.30 4.49 8.23
N TRP A 493 -39.51 4.89 8.64
CA TRP A 493 -40.53 5.39 7.72
C TRP A 493 -40.13 6.70 7.03
N ARG A 494 -39.54 7.64 7.78
CA ARG A 494 -39.09 8.93 7.23
C ARG A 494 -37.76 8.83 6.49
N TYR A 495 -36.91 7.86 6.82
CA TYR A 495 -35.76 7.51 5.98
C TYR A 495 -36.20 7.14 4.55
N LEU A 496 -37.34 6.45 4.40
CA LEU A 496 -37.93 6.07 3.11
C LEU A 496 -38.89 7.12 2.53
N ALA A 497 -38.92 8.34 3.07
CA ALA A 497 -39.84 9.40 2.64
C ALA A 497 -39.19 10.39 1.67
N LYS A 498 -39.93 10.77 0.64
CA LYS A 498 -39.58 11.83 -0.32
C LYS A 498 -40.73 12.84 -0.43
N PRO A 499 -40.59 14.08 0.09
CA PRO A 499 -39.48 14.56 0.91
C PRO A 499 -39.51 14.05 2.37
N ASN A 500 -38.41 14.23 3.11
CA ASN A 500 -38.34 14.05 4.56
C ASN A 500 -38.26 15.44 5.26
N PRO A 501 -39.36 15.92 5.87
CA PRO A 501 -39.39 17.19 6.59
C PRO A 501 -38.53 17.27 7.86
N TRP A 502 -38.12 16.12 8.43
CA TRP A 502 -37.32 16.05 9.66
C TRP A 502 -35.80 16.08 9.42
N MET A 503 -35.37 16.33 8.18
CA MET A 503 -33.96 16.35 7.81
C MET A 503 -33.21 17.55 8.42
N HIS A 504 -31.94 17.33 8.81
CA HIS A 504 -31.07 18.41 9.28
C HIS A 504 -30.71 19.37 8.13
N PRO A 505 -30.65 20.70 8.37
CA PRO A 505 -30.27 21.68 7.33
C PRO A 505 -28.89 21.41 6.70
N GLU A 506 -27.93 20.96 7.51
CA GLU A 506 -26.54 20.67 7.13
C GLU A 506 -26.27 19.17 6.92
N ALA A 507 -27.31 18.36 6.66
CA ALA A 507 -27.07 16.95 6.33
C ALA A 507 -26.29 16.84 5.01
N GLU A 508 -25.18 16.09 5.00
CA GLU A 508 -24.24 16.00 3.87
C GLU A 508 -24.63 14.92 2.84
N TYR A 509 -25.30 13.84 3.28
CA TYR A 509 -25.59 12.66 2.45
C TYR A 509 -27.07 12.58 2.04
N ILE A 510 -27.55 13.60 1.33
CA ILE A 510 -28.97 13.77 0.97
C ILE A 510 -29.17 14.17 -0.49
N TYR A 511 -30.38 13.97 -0.99
CA TYR A 511 -30.88 14.63 -2.20
C TYR A 511 -31.60 15.93 -1.85
N ILE A 512 -31.43 16.93 -2.72
CA ILE A 512 -32.08 18.25 -2.61
C ILE A 512 -32.81 18.55 -3.92
N ASP A 513 -34.12 18.78 -3.85
CA ASP A 513 -34.89 19.29 -4.99
C ASP A 513 -34.55 20.78 -5.20
N LYS A 514 -34.02 21.09 -6.38
CA LYS A 514 -33.57 22.45 -6.76
C LYS A 514 -34.71 23.48 -6.80
N ASN A 515 -35.96 23.04 -7.01
CA ASN A 515 -37.12 23.93 -7.12
C ASN A 515 -37.81 24.16 -5.78
N THR A 516 -37.90 23.13 -4.95
CA THR A 516 -38.67 23.17 -3.69
C THR A 516 -37.80 23.27 -2.44
N SER A 517 -36.46 23.13 -2.58
CA SER A 517 -35.50 22.97 -1.47
C SER A 517 -35.81 21.78 -0.56
N ALA A 518 -36.68 20.86 -0.99
CA ALA A 518 -37.06 19.70 -0.22
C ALA A 518 -35.89 18.70 -0.17
N LYS A 519 -35.70 18.06 0.99
CA LYS A 519 -34.57 17.18 1.29
C LYS A 519 -35.05 15.77 1.61
N TRP A 520 -34.32 14.75 1.16
CA TRP A 520 -34.57 13.36 1.54
C TRP A 520 -33.28 12.54 1.48
N SER A 521 -33.28 11.36 2.09
CA SER A 521 -32.11 10.47 2.10
C SER A 521 -31.85 9.88 0.71
N THR A 522 -30.71 9.23 0.53
CA THR A 522 -30.36 8.51 -0.70
C THR A 522 -31.05 7.16 -0.83
N PHE A 523 -32.16 6.90 -0.12
CA PHE A 523 -32.81 5.58 -0.07
C PHE A 523 -33.25 5.06 -1.45
N GLU A 524 -33.57 5.96 -2.39
CA GLU A 524 -33.97 5.61 -3.76
C GLU A 524 -32.90 4.77 -4.47
N ASP A 525 -31.61 4.97 -4.13
CA ASP A 525 -30.50 4.23 -4.72
C ASP A 525 -30.37 2.80 -4.19
N TYR A 526 -30.98 2.52 -3.04
CA TYR A 526 -30.97 1.22 -2.37
C TYR A 526 -32.32 0.53 -2.42
N GLN A 527 -33.30 1.12 -3.11
CA GLN A 527 -34.68 0.67 -3.10
C GLN A 527 -34.85 -0.82 -3.47
N PRO A 528 -34.15 -1.38 -4.48
CA PRO A 528 -34.21 -2.81 -4.79
C PRO A 528 -33.63 -3.68 -3.66
N LEU A 529 -32.50 -3.27 -3.09
CA LEU A 529 -31.83 -3.99 -1.99
C LEU A 529 -32.67 -3.96 -0.72
N ILE A 530 -33.21 -2.81 -0.33
CA ILE A 530 -34.12 -2.64 0.82
C ILE A 530 -35.36 -3.51 0.63
N ALA A 531 -35.98 -3.49 -0.56
CA ALA A 531 -37.15 -4.30 -0.85
C ALA A 531 -36.85 -5.81 -0.77
N MET A 532 -35.72 -6.25 -1.30
CA MET A 532 -35.29 -7.66 -1.24
C MET A 532 -34.99 -8.11 0.19
N LEU A 533 -34.25 -7.31 0.95
CA LEU A 533 -33.93 -7.60 2.35
C LEU A 533 -35.19 -7.59 3.22
N TRP A 534 -36.15 -6.70 2.94
CA TRP A 534 -37.45 -6.71 3.59
C TRP A 534 -38.26 -7.97 3.28
N LEU A 535 -38.25 -8.44 2.03
CA LEU A 535 -38.87 -9.72 1.66
C LEU A 535 -38.27 -10.87 2.46
N ALA A 536 -36.94 -10.88 2.64
CA ALA A 536 -36.25 -11.89 3.43
C ALA A 536 -36.51 -11.76 4.94
N ALA A 537 -36.53 -10.53 5.45
CA ALA A 537 -36.88 -10.23 6.85
C ALA A 537 -38.32 -10.67 7.17
N SER A 538 -39.21 -10.57 6.19
CA SER A 538 -40.62 -10.94 6.31
C SER A 538 -40.94 -12.36 5.84
N ASP A 539 -39.95 -13.16 5.43
CA ASP A 539 -40.17 -14.50 4.88
C ASP A 539 -40.60 -15.49 5.99
N LYS A 540 -41.89 -15.83 5.98
CA LYS A 540 -42.52 -16.78 6.89
C LYS A 540 -42.18 -18.24 6.57
N GLU A 541 -41.80 -18.51 5.32
CA GLU A 541 -41.50 -19.87 4.85
C GLU A 541 -40.07 -20.29 5.18
N THR A 542 -39.18 -19.33 5.47
CA THR A 542 -37.79 -19.59 5.87
C THR A 542 -37.63 -19.45 7.38
N ALA A 543 -37.52 -20.60 8.06
CA ALA A 543 -37.33 -20.68 9.50
C ALA A 543 -36.12 -19.85 9.97
N PRO A 544 -36.26 -19.06 11.05
CA PRO A 544 -35.15 -18.40 11.71
C PRO A 544 -34.05 -19.35 12.19
N THR A 545 -32.80 -18.94 11.99
CA THR A 545 -31.60 -19.60 12.51
C THR A 545 -31.04 -18.83 13.71
N GLU A 546 -30.06 -19.41 14.41
CA GLU A 546 -29.26 -18.71 15.45
C GLU A 546 -30.09 -18.20 16.65
N GLY A 547 -31.22 -18.85 16.97
CA GLY A 547 -32.05 -18.49 18.13
C GLY A 547 -32.95 -17.25 17.91
N HIS A 548 -33.00 -16.70 16.70
CA HIS A 548 -33.90 -15.60 16.36
C HIS A 548 -35.36 -16.08 16.14
N THR A 549 -36.31 -15.16 16.22
CA THR A 549 -37.71 -15.39 15.85
C THR A 549 -38.02 -14.59 14.58
N LEU A 550 -39.15 -14.87 13.92
CA LEU A 550 -39.57 -14.07 12.76
C LEU A 550 -39.82 -12.61 13.15
N GLU A 551 -40.35 -12.39 14.36
CA GLU A 551 -40.59 -11.06 14.92
C GLU A 551 -39.27 -10.33 15.16
N SER A 552 -38.29 -10.97 15.81
CA SER A 552 -36.99 -10.33 16.07
C SER A 552 -36.17 -10.07 14.80
N ARG A 553 -36.30 -10.92 13.76
CA ARG A 553 -35.71 -10.67 12.43
C ARG A 553 -36.24 -9.39 11.80
N LEU A 554 -37.57 -9.21 11.81
CA LEU A 554 -38.21 -8.02 11.25
C LEU A 554 -37.91 -6.77 12.08
N ASP A 555 -37.94 -6.88 13.40
CA ASP A 555 -37.63 -5.76 14.30
C ASP A 555 -36.19 -5.28 14.14
N HIS A 556 -35.24 -6.21 13.99
CA HIS A 556 -33.84 -5.87 13.71
C HIS A 556 -33.68 -5.15 12.38
N PHE A 557 -34.35 -5.62 11.33
CA PHE A 557 -34.35 -4.97 10.02
C PHE A 557 -34.85 -3.51 10.11
N VAL A 558 -35.95 -3.28 10.85
CA VAL A 558 -36.47 -1.93 11.08
C VAL A 558 -35.51 -1.07 11.90
N ALA A 559 -34.86 -1.65 12.91
CA ALA A 559 -33.87 -0.96 13.74
C ALA A 559 -32.66 -0.50 12.90
N GLU A 560 -32.15 -1.34 12.01
CA GLU A 560 -31.04 -0.97 11.13
C GLU A 560 -31.44 0.12 10.12
N LEU A 561 -32.66 0.07 9.56
CA LEU A 561 -33.16 1.16 8.71
C LEU A 561 -33.26 2.48 9.49
N ALA A 562 -33.68 2.44 10.75
CA ALA A 562 -33.72 3.62 11.59
C ALA A 562 -32.31 4.18 11.86
N LEU A 563 -31.33 3.31 12.15
CA LEU A 563 -29.93 3.70 12.35
C LEU A 563 -29.31 4.28 11.09
N ILE A 564 -29.61 3.72 9.92
CA ILE A 564 -29.15 4.28 8.64
C ILE A 564 -29.68 5.72 8.46
N GLY A 565 -30.94 5.96 8.83
CA GLY A 565 -31.55 7.29 8.76
C GLY A 565 -30.93 8.33 9.69
N ARG A 566 -30.17 7.89 10.70
CA ARG A 566 -29.61 8.75 11.76
C ARG A 566 -28.13 8.51 12.04
N SER A 567 -27.36 7.89 11.14
CA SER A 567 -26.04 7.40 11.52
C SER A 567 -25.09 8.53 11.93
N HIS A 568 -25.13 9.68 11.24
CA HIS A 568 -24.29 10.84 11.57
C HIS A 568 -24.83 11.66 12.75
N ASN A 569 -25.94 11.24 13.36
CA ASN A 569 -26.35 11.75 14.67
C ASN A 569 -25.52 11.13 15.81
N TRP A 570 -24.79 10.05 15.54
CA TRP A 570 -23.92 9.35 16.52
C TRP A 570 -22.45 9.77 16.48
N ASP A 571 -22.08 10.71 15.60
CA ASP A 571 -20.68 11.16 15.42
C ASP A 571 -20.08 11.85 16.67
N LYS A 572 -20.92 12.23 17.64
CA LYS A 572 -20.49 12.85 18.90
C LYS A 572 -20.32 11.80 19.99
N THR A 573 -19.29 11.97 20.83
CA THR A 573 -19.06 11.12 22.02
C THR A 573 -19.37 11.85 23.33
N ARG A 574 -19.77 11.11 24.36
CA ARG A 574 -19.95 11.57 25.74
C ARG A 574 -19.26 10.62 26.72
N ILE A 575 -19.00 11.07 27.95
CA ILE A 575 -18.57 10.19 29.04
C ILE A 575 -19.82 9.68 29.76
N ASN A 576 -19.97 8.36 29.88
CA ASN A 576 -21.09 7.76 30.58
C ASN A 576 -20.88 7.70 32.10
N SER A 577 -21.88 7.24 32.83
CA SER A 577 -21.86 7.12 34.30
C SER A 577 -20.81 6.15 34.86
N LYS A 578 -20.03 5.49 34.00
CA LYS A 578 -18.93 4.57 34.34
C LYS A 578 -17.57 5.10 33.87
N ASP A 579 -17.46 6.42 33.62
CA ASP A 579 -16.26 7.08 33.09
C ASP A 579 -15.73 6.50 31.77
N LYS A 580 -16.60 5.88 30.96
CA LYS A 580 -16.24 5.39 29.62
C LYS A 580 -16.78 6.33 28.55
N GLN A 581 -15.93 6.64 27.57
CA GLN A 581 -16.33 7.34 26.36
C GLN A 581 -17.27 6.45 25.54
N GLU A 582 -18.45 6.96 25.20
CA GLU A 582 -19.43 6.31 24.34
C GLU A 582 -19.96 7.29 23.29
N GLU A 583 -20.21 6.79 22.09
CA GLU A 583 -21.00 7.49 21.07
C GLU A 583 -22.47 7.53 21.50
N TYR A 584 -23.18 8.60 21.13
CA TYR A 584 -24.61 8.76 21.45
C TYR A 584 -25.36 9.46 20.32
N ASP A 585 -26.62 9.09 20.11
CA ASP A 585 -27.52 9.87 19.24
C ASP A 585 -27.72 11.26 19.85
N ASP A 586 -27.30 12.31 19.14
CA ASP A 586 -27.46 13.69 19.60
C ASP A 586 -28.93 14.17 19.66
N LEU A 587 -29.86 13.33 19.18
CA LEU A 587 -31.30 13.60 19.10
C LEU A 587 -31.60 14.92 18.39
N GLU A 588 -30.75 15.30 17.44
CA GLU A 588 -31.04 16.37 16.50
C GLU A 588 -31.78 15.82 15.27
N ARG A 589 -32.11 16.72 14.33
CA ARG A 589 -32.74 16.35 13.06
C ARG A 589 -31.90 15.31 12.31
N ASP A 590 -32.56 14.53 11.45
CA ASP A 590 -31.94 13.36 10.82
C ASP A 590 -30.70 13.73 9.99
N ARG A 591 -29.60 13.01 10.22
CA ARG A 591 -28.38 13.01 9.41
C ARG A 591 -28.10 11.58 8.92
N PRO A 592 -28.58 11.21 7.72
CA PRO A 592 -28.50 9.84 7.23
C PRO A 592 -27.08 9.46 6.81
N SER A 593 -26.82 8.15 6.74
CA SER A 593 -25.51 7.57 6.46
C SER A 593 -24.95 7.88 5.08
N CYS A 594 -23.61 7.90 5.00
CA CYS A 594 -22.88 7.96 3.74
C CYS A 594 -23.13 6.71 2.88
N TYR A 595 -22.86 6.79 1.57
CA TYR A 595 -23.19 5.72 0.62
C TYR A 595 -22.60 4.34 0.99
N SER A 596 -21.36 4.29 1.48
CA SER A 596 -20.73 3.03 1.91
C SER A 596 -21.33 2.50 3.22
N GLY A 597 -21.69 3.38 4.15
CA GLY A 597 -22.31 3.05 5.42
C GLY A 597 -23.71 2.43 5.26
N VAL A 598 -24.52 2.93 4.32
CA VAL A 598 -25.85 2.38 4.02
C VAL A 598 -25.75 0.91 3.59
N LYS A 599 -24.87 0.59 2.64
CA LYS A 599 -24.73 -0.77 2.12
C LYS A 599 -24.36 -1.76 3.22
N ARG A 600 -23.31 -1.45 3.99
CA ARG A 600 -22.81 -2.32 5.06
C ARG A 600 -23.89 -2.66 6.09
N ARG A 601 -24.66 -1.65 6.52
CA ARG A 601 -25.75 -1.83 7.48
C ARG A 601 -26.93 -2.62 6.90
N LEU A 602 -27.31 -2.37 5.64
CA LEU A 602 -28.34 -3.15 4.95
C LEU A 602 -27.95 -4.63 4.87
N PHE A 603 -26.69 -4.94 4.58
CA PHE A 603 -26.21 -6.32 4.55
C PHE A 603 -26.26 -7.03 5.91
N GLN A 604 -26.20 -6.29 7.02
CA GLN A 604 -26.31 -6.80 8.38
C GLN A 604 -27.76 -6.75 8.94
N SER A 605 -28.72 -6.29 8.14
CA SER A 605 -30.07 -5.98 8.62
C SER A 605 -31.02 -7.16 8.77
N VAL A 606 -30.65 -8.35 8.26
CA VAL A 606 -31.53 -9.54 8.28
C VAL A 606 -30.86 -10.67 9.06
N LEU A 607 -30.98 -10.63 10.38
CA LEU A 607 -30.42 -11.67 11.26
C LEU A 607 -31.23 -12.98 11.23
N GLY A 608 -30.54 -14.10 11.46
CA GLY A 608 -31.17 -15.41 11.52
C GLY A 608 -31.81 -15.85 10.19
N HIS A 609 -31.36 -15.34 9.05
CA HIS A 609 -31.82 -15.77 7.72
C HIS A 609 -30.71 -16.55 7.00
N PRO A 610 -30.92 -17.83 6.65
CA PRO A 610 -29.86 -18.75 6.20
C PRO A 610 -29.16 -18.33 4.90
N LEU A 611 -29.80 -17.49 4.06
CA LEU A 611 -29.22 -16.98 2.82
C LEU A 611 -28.53 -15.62 2.95
N ILE A 612 -28.61 -14.95 4.12
CA ILE A 612 -28.17 -13.54 4.28
C ILE A 612 -27.16 -13.38 5.42
N THR A 613 -26.83 -14.44 6.19
CA THR A 613 -25.78 -14.38 7.21
C THR A 613 -24.42 -14.01 6.61
N ILE A 614 -23.80 -12.97 7.18
CA ILE A 614 -22.45 -12.49 6.82
C ILE A 614 -21.54 -12.71 8.01
N LEU A 615 -20.42 -13.37 7.77
CA LEU A 615 -19.33 -13.52 8.72
C LEU A 615 -18.72 -12.15 8.97
N THR A 616 -18.74 -11.70 10.22
CA THR A 616 -18.10 -10.45 10.64
C THR A 616 -16.84 -10.73 11.45
N GLU A 617 -16.01 -9.70 11.62
CA GLU A 617 -14.83 -9.75 12.50
C GLU A 617 -15.24 -10.08 13.94
N ASP A 618 -16.33 -9.48 14.44
CA ASP A 618 -16.83 -9.75 15.79
C ASP A 618 -17.23 -11.22 15.99
N MET A 619 -17.84 -11.84 14.97
CA MET A 619 -18.16 -13.26 15.02
C MET A 619 -16.89 -14.11 15.09
N ILE A 620 -15.87 -13.79 14.29
CA ILE A 620 -14.57 -14.50 14.34
C ILE A 620 -13.87 -14.30 15.69
N LEU A 621 -13.90 -13.09 16.25
CA LEU A 621 -13.34 -12.81 17.57
C LEU A 621 -14.07 -13.58 18.67
N GLU A 622 -15.38 -13.74 18.57
CA GLU A 622 -16.16 -14.55 19.54
C GLU A 622 -15.88 -16.05 19.39
N GLU A 623 -15.66 -16.56 18.18
CA GLU A 623 -15.21 -17.95 17.97
C GLU A 623 -13.82 -18.17 18.60
N VAL A 624 -12.88 -17.25 18.39
CA VAL A 624 -11.53 -17.30 19.01
C VAL A 624 -11.65 -17.26 20.53
N ARG A 625 -12.53 -16.42 21.06
CA ARG A 625 -12.79 -16.30 22.49
C ARG A 625 -13.30 -17.59 23.10
N THR A 626 -14.32 -18.19 22.48
CA THR A 626 -14.91 -19.44 22.96
C THR A 626 -13.88 -20.57 22.92
N PHE A 627 -13.16 -20.70 21.81
CA PHE A 627 -12.10 -21.70 21.66
C PHE A 627 -10.99 -21.56 22.71
N ALA A 628 -10.49 -20.34 22.93
CA ALA A 628 -9.44 -20.07 23.92
C ALA A 628 -9.95 -20.37 25.34
N ARG A 629 -11.18 -19.95 25.67
CA ARG A 629 -11.79 -20.18 26.98
C ARG A 629 -11.97 -21.66 27.28
N GLU A 630 -12.48 -22.44 26.34
CA GLU A 630 -12.60 -23.89 26.47
C GLU A 630 -11.25 -24.56 26.70
N HIS A 631 -10.20 -24.12 25.99
CA HIS A 631 -8.85 -24.63 26.20
C HIS A 631 -8.33 -24.36 27.62
N PHE A 632 -8.43 -23.11 28.10
CA PHE A 632 -7.95 -22.75 29.43
C PHE A 632 -8.74 -23.43 30.54
N GLN A 633 -10.06 -23.54 30.40
CA GLN A 633 -10.92 -24.23 31.38
C GLN A 633 -10.59 -25.72 31.51
N LEU A 634 -10.19 -26.39 30.42
CA LEU A 634 -9.76 -27.78 30.45
C LEU A 634 -8.34 -27.96 31.03
N SER A 635 -7.50 -26.94 30.90
CA SER A 635 -6.09 -27.00 31.32
C SER A 635 -5.87 -26.51 32.77
N ILE A 636 -6.77 -25.69 33.30
CA ILE A 636 -6.73 -25.21 34.69
C ILE A 636 -7.57 -26.15 35.58
N ASN A 637 -6.96 -26.69 36.64
CA ASN A 637 -7.59 -27.56 37.62
C ASN A 637 -7.21 -27.14 39.05
N GLU A 638 -7.87 -27.71 40.05
CA GLU A 638 -7.64 -27.35 41.46
C GLU A 638 -6.17 -27.55 41.91
N ASP A 639 -5.44 -28.48 41.28
CA ASP A 639 -4.05 -28.79 41.65
C ASP A 639 -3.04 -27.77 41.09
N ASN A 640 -3.32 -27.13 39.95
CA ASN A 640 -2.40 -26.20 39.28
C ASN A 640 -2.82 -24.72 39.38
N LYS A 641 -4.07 -24.44 39.75
CA LYS A 641 -4.67 -23.10 39.74
C LYS A 641 -3.95 -22.11 40.64
N GLU A 642 -3.64 -22.48 41.89
CA GLU A 642 -2.94 -21.58 42.83
C GLU A 642 -1.54 -21.19 42.32
N ALA A 643 -0.81 -22.18 41.78
CA ALA A 643 0.53 -21.95 41.23
C ALA A 643 0.49 -21.09 39.96
N LEU A 644 -0.48 -21.33 39.07
CA LEU A 644 -0.70 -20.53 37.87
C LEU A 644 -1.11 -19.09 38.20
N LYS A 645 -1.97 -18.92 39.22
CA LYS A 645 -2.35 -17.60 39.71
C LYS A 645 -1.14 -16.84 40.25
N ALA A 646 -0.33 -17.48 41.10
CA ALA A 646 0.88 -16.86 41.63
C ALA A 646 1.88 -16.47 40.52
N ALA A 647 2.02 -17.31 39.48
CA ALA A 647 2.86 -17.00 38.33
C ALA A 647 2.31 -15.85 37.47
N PHE A 648 0.99 -15.76 37.32
CA PHE A 648 0.32 -14.67 36.62
C PHE A 648 0.41 -13.35 37.41
N ASP A 649 0.20 -13.39 38.73
CA ASP A 649 0.39 -12.25 39.65
C ASP A 649 1.83 -11.73 39.60
N ASP A 650 2.82 -12.64 39.59
CA ASP A 650 4.25 -12.29 39.44
C ASP A 650 4.52 -11.58 38.11
N TYR A 651 3.88 -11.99 37.01
CA TYR A 651 3.98 -11.29 35.73
C TYR A 651 3.42 -9.86 35.80
N ILE A 652 2.26 -9.67 36.44
CA ILE A 652 1.62 -8.36 36.59
C ILE A 652 2.52 -7.41 37.40
N ILE A 653 3.19 -7.91 38.43
CA ILE A 653 4.02 -7.10 39.33
C ILE A 653 5.43 -6.88 38.75
N ASN A 654 6.03 -7.91 38.14
CA ASN A 654 7.43 -7.96 37.74
C ASN A 654 7.60 -8.20 36.23
N THR A 655 6.86 -7.47 35.38
CA THR A 655 6.72 -7.69 33.93
C THR A 655 8.03 -7.96 33.17
N ASN A 656 9.16 -7.38 33.60
CA ASN A 656 10.47 -7.54 32.96
C ASN A 656 11.42 -8.53 33.66
N ASP A 657 11.08 -9.07 34.84
CA ASP A 657 11.96 -9.90 35.68
C ASP A 657 11.25 -11.13 36.28
N ILE A 658 10.26 -11.67 35.57
CA ILE A 658 9.57 -12.90 35.96
C ILE A 658 10.52 -14.11 35.92
N SER A 659 10.44 -14.93 36.99
CA SER A 659 11.31 -16.09 37.15
C SER A 659 11.14 -17.11 36.03
N LYS A 660 12.21 -17.83 35.67
CA LYS A 660 12.16 -18.89 34.64
C LYS A 660 11.12 -19.97 34.97
N PHE A 661 10.97 -20.30 36.25
CA PHE A 661 9.96 -21.25 36.72
C PHE A 661 8.53 -20.78 36.41
N ASN A 662 8.20 -19.53 36.70
CA ASN A 662 6.88 -18.95 36.42
C ASN A 662 6.64 -18.80 34.91
N LYS A 663 7.67 -18.47 34.13
CA LYS A 663 7.60 -18.46 32.66
C LYS A 663 7.24 -19.84 32.10
N ASP A 664 7.91 -20.88 32.57
CA ASP A 664 7.69 -22.25 32.11
C ASP A 664 6.30 -22.75 32.54
N LEU A 665 5.84 -22.37 33.74
CA LEU A 665 4.51 -22.71 34.24
C LEU A 665 3.39 -22.06 33.40
N LEU A 666 3.47 -20.77 33.07
CA LEU A 666 2.46 -20.11 32.23
C LEU A 666 2.45 -20.64 30.79
N LYS A 667 3.60 -21.06 30.26
CA LYS A 667 3.71 -21.69 28.94
C LYS A 667 3.03 -23.06 28.85
N THR A 668 2.77 -23.73 29.97
CA THR A 668 2.03 -25.02 29.97
C THR A 668 0.60 -24.89 29.46
N LEU A 669 0.03 -23.67 29.52
CA LEU A 669 -1.32 -23.35 29.02
C LEU A 669 -1.33 -22.91 27.55
N ASN A 670 -0.19 -22.92 26.85
CA ASN A 670 -0.14 -22.54 25.45
C ASN A 670 -0.94 -23.53 24.58
N ILE A 671 -1.74 -23.00 23.66
CA ILE A 671 -2.58 -23.78 22.77
C ILE A 671 -1.68 -24.50 21.76
N PRO A 672 -1.65 -25.85 21.71
CA PRO A 672 -0.82 -26.59 20.76
C PRO A 672 -1.17 -26.28 19.30
N ALA A 673 -0.17 -26.24 18.42
CA ALA A 673 -0.34 -25.95 17.00
C ALA A 673 -1.38 -26.88 16.32
N GLU A 674 -1.46 -28.14 16.73
CA GLU A 674 -2.44 -29.11 16.22
C GLU A 674 -3.89 -28.67 16.52
N LYS A 675 -4.17 -28.16 17.73
CA LYS A 675 -5.49 -27.64 18.11
C LYS A 675 -5.82 -26.34 17.36
N GLN A 676 -4.84 -25.49 17.12
CA GLN A 676 -5.03 -24.27 16.32
C GLN A 676 -5.41 -24.59 14.87
N LEU A 677 -4.72 -25.56 14.26
CA LEU A 677 -5.03 -26.03 12.90
C LEU A 677 -6.42 -26.71 12.82
N GLU A 678 -6.81 -27.46 13.84
CA GLU A 678 -8.16 -28.04 13.91
C GLU A 678 -9.24 -26.97 14.02
N PHE A 679 -9.00 -25.93 14.82
CA PHE A 679 -9.89 -24.78 14.94
C PHE A 679 -10.05 -24.04 13.59
N GLU A 680 -8.95 -23.75 12.88
CA GLU A 680 -9.03 -23.15 11.53
C GLU A 680 -9.83 -24.02 10.54
N ARG A 681 -9.69 -25.35 10.61
CA ARG A 681 -10.47 -26.29 9.78
C ARG A 681 -11.95 -26.27 10.15
N ASN A 682 -12.29 -26.15 11.43
CA ASN A 682 -13.67 -26.05 11.89
C ASN A 682 -14.32 -24.74 11.44
N LEU A 683 -13.61 -23.61 11.52
CA LEU A 683 -14.08 -22.33 10.95
C LEU A 683 -14.28 -22.43 9.44
N SER A 684 -13.35 -23.06 8.73
CA SER A 684 -13.46 -23.31 7.28
C SER A 684 -14.69 -24.18 6.94
N ARG A 685 -14.99 -25.19 7.77
CA ARG A 685 -16.18 -26.05 7.58
C ARG A 685 -17.48 -25.30 7.91
N LYS A 686 -17.46 -24.47 8.97
CA LYS A 686 -18.63 -23.74 9.48
C LYS A 686 -19.03 -22.58 8.59
N TYR A 687 -18.06 -21.79 8.11
CA TYR A 687 -18.33 -20.57 7.34
C TYR A 687 -18.00 -20.69 5.84
N GLY A 688 -17.36 -21.80 5.42
CA GLY A 688 -17.02 -22.06 4.03
C GLY A 688 -16.11 -20.97 3.45
N ALA A 689 -16.41 -20.57 2.21
CA ALA A 689 -15.68 -19.54 1.47
C ALA A 689 -15.60 -18.16 2.19
N GLN A 690 -16.52 -17.85 3.12
CA GLN A 690 -16.44 -16.60 3.90
C GLN A 690 -15.18 -16.53 4.75
N TYR A 691 -14.71 -17.68 5.24
CA TYR A 691 -13.51 -17.76 6.05
C TYR A 691 -12.33 -18.22 5.19
N SER A 692 -12.51 -19.26 4.37
CA SER A 692 -11.39 -19.89 3.66
C SER A 692 -10.86 -19.09 2.47
N GLU A 693 -11.62 -18.11 1.95
CA GLU A 693 -11.19 -17.24 0.84
C GLU A 693 -11.00 -15.77 1.28
N ASP A 694 -11.24 -15.44 2.55
CA ASP A 694 -11.04 -14.10 3.10
C ASP A 694 -9.77 -14.06 3.95
N PHE A 695 -8.71 -13.47 3.39
CA PHE A 695 -7.43 -13.39 4.05
C PHE A 695 -7.48 -12.57 5.34
N THR A 696 -8.36 -11.58 5.47
CA THR A 696 -8.50 -10.75 6.66
C THR A 696 -9.01 -11.57 7.84
N PHE A 697 -10.04 -12.38 7.65
CA PHE A 697 -10.56 -13.24 8.72
C PHE A 697 -9.57 -14.34 9.13
N MET A 698 -8.88 -14.95 8.15
CA MET A 698 -7.81 -15.90 8.45
C MET A 698 -6.68 -15.22 9.24
N ASN A 699 -6.34 -13.98 8.91
CA ASN A 699 -5.29 -13.23 9.59
C ASN A 699 -5.70 -12.84 11.02
N ILE A 700 -6.96 -12.47 11.27
CA ILE A 700 -7.47 -12.20 12.62
C ILE A 700 -7.24 -13.42 13.53
N VAL A 701 -7.62 -14.62 13.07
CA VAL A 701 -7.42 -15.86 13.82
C VAL A 701 -5.93 -16.15 14.05
N ARG A 702 -5.13 -16.06 12.99
CA ARG A 702 -3.68 -16.34 13.06
C ARG A 702 -2.93 -15.36 13.95
N ASN A 703 -3.21 -14.07 13.84
CA ASN A 703 -2.58 -13.04 14.68
C ASN A 703 -2.91 -13.22 16.15
N LYS A 704 -4.13 -13.68 16.49
CA LYS A 704 -4.52 -13.95 17.88
C LYS A 704 -3.90 -15.23 18.45
N LEU A 705 -3.62 -16.23 17.60
CA LEU A 705 -3.17 -17.55 18.05
C LEU A 705 -1.68 -17.84 17.79
N THR A 706 -0.97 -17.05 17.00
CA THR A 706 0.46 -17.27 16.71
C THR A 706 1.32 -16.69 17.82
N LEU A 707 2.27 -17.49 18.32
CA LEU A 707 3.27 -17.04 19.29
C LEU A 707 4.54 -16.55 18.58
N SER A 708 5.17 -15.52 19.14
CA SER A 708 6.47 -15.01 18.68
C SER A 708 7.59 -16.03 18.87
N THR A 709 8.58 -16.05 17.99
CA THR A 709 9.81 -16.87 18.15
C THR A 709 10.91 -16.12 18.90
N ASN A 710 10.69 -14.85 19.26
CA ASN A 710 11.68 -14.03 19.96
C ASN A 710 11.64 -14.33 21.47
N GLU A 711 12.66 -15.01 22.00
CA GLU A 711 12.72 -15.37 23.42
C GLU A 711 12.71 -14.17 24.40
N ASN A 712 13.04 -12.97 23.92
CA ASN A 712 13.04 -11.74 24.71
C ASN A 712 11.66 -11.10 24.88
N ASP A 713 10.63 -11.61 24.18
CA ASP A 713 9.27 -11.07 24.19
C ASP A 713 8.31 -12.06 24.85
N PHE A 714 8.38 -12.15 26.19
CA PHE A 714 7.64 -13.17 26.93
C PHE A 714 6.11 -13.04 26.77
N PHE A 715 5.58 -11.81 26.65
CA PHE A 715 4.15 -11.57 26.43
C PHE A 715 3.67 -12.29 25.17
N ASN A 716 4.35 -12.09 24.04
CA ASN A 716 3.97 -12.73 22.77
C ASN A 716 4.38 -14.22 22.66
N ASN A 717 5.05 -14.79 23.67
CA ASN A 717 5.37 -16.22 23.77
C ASN A 717 4.37 -17.02 24.62
N CYS A 718 3.32 -16.37 25.16
CA CYS A 718 2.39 -16.98 26.08
C CYS A 718 0.93 -16.63 25.77
N HIS A 719 0.13 -17.64 25.38
CA HIS A 719 -1.30 -17.45 25.07
C HIS A 719 -2.09 -16.96 26.27
N THR A 720 -1.73 -17.42 27.47
CA THR A 720 -2.36 -17.02 28.74
C THR A 720 -2.35 -15.51 28.92
N LEU A 721 -1.28 -14.84 28.48
CA LEU A 721 -1.12 -13.38 28.56
C LEU A 721 -1.76 -12.68 27.37
N MET A 722 -1.48 -13.15 26.13
CA MET A 722 -2.03 -12.55 24.91
C MET A 722 -3.55 -12.59 24.84
N LEU A 723 -4.15 -13.65 25.35
CA LEU A 723 -5.58 -13.92 25.26
C LEU A 723 -6.33 -13.58 26.55
N ASP A 724 -5.68 -13.06 27.60
CA ASP A 724 -6.36 -12.72 28.84
C ASP A 724 -7.50 -11.71 28.63
N GLY A 725 -7.23 -10.62 27.90
CA GLY A 725 -8.25 -9.62 27.57
C GLY A 725 -9.41 -10.15 26.69
N VAL A 726 -9.24 -11.33 26.10
CA VAL A 726 -10.24 -11.98 25.23
C VAL A 726 -10.99 -13.08 26.00
N ALA A 727 -10.27 -14.05 26.54
CA ALA A 727 -10.81 -15.24 27.20
C ALA A 727 -11.14 -15.04 28.69
N GLY A 728 -10.52 -14.05 29.35
CA GLY A 728 -10.67 -13.77 30.77
C GLY A 728 -9.95 -14.79 31.66
N VAL A 729 -8.66 -15.03 31.39
CA VAL A 729 -7.89 -16.11 32.03
C VAL A 729 -7.59 -15.79 33.49
N TYR A 730 -7.28 -14.54 33.80
CA TYR A 730 -7.06 -14.07 35.16
C TYR A 730 -8.31 -14.31 36.03
N GLN A 731 -9.51 -14.05 35.50
CA GLN A 731 -10.76 -14.31 36.22
C GLN A 731 -10.96 -15.80 36.51
N MET A 732 -10.52 -16.69 35.60
CA MET A 732 -10.57 -18.14 35.83
C MET A 732 -9.62 -18.57 36.97
N LEU A 733 -8.47 -17.91 37.10
CA LEU A 733 -7.47 -18.18 38.13
C LEU A 733 -7.87 -17.60 39.50
N ASP A 734 -8.51 -16.44 39.54
CA ASP A 734 -8.88 -15.73 40.77
C ASP A 734 -10.12 -16.32 41.48
N GLY A 735 -10.79 -17.31 40.86
CA GLY A 735 -11.89 -18.03 41.48
C GLY A 735 -13.17 -17.22 41.71
N ILE A 736 -13.28 -16.03 41.11
CA ILE A 736 -14.53 -15.27 41.07
C ILE A 736 -15.47 -15.99 40.08
N ALA A 737 -16.34 -16.84 40.62
CA ALA A 737 -17.51 -17.30 39.88
C ALA A 737 -18.36 -16.07 39.55
N GLU A 738 -18.54 -15.78 38.26
CA GLU A 738 -19.68 -14.96 37.84
C GLU A 738 -20.95 -15.64 38.35
N SER A 739 -21.75 -14.86 39.08
CA SER A 739 -23.04 -15.28 39.61
C SER A 739 -23.84 -16.03 38.55
N ASN A 740 -24.18 -17.29 38.86
CA ASN A 740 -25.25 -18.03 38.22
C ASN A 740 -26.46 -17.12 38.01
N THR A 741 -26.71 -16.74 36.76
CA THR A 741 -28.08 -16.62 36.26
C THR A 741 -28.38 -17.90 35.49
N GLU A 742 -28.54 -18.99 36.24
CA GLU A 742 -29.46 -20.03 35.82
C GLU A 742 -30.88 -19.44 35.87
N SER A 743 -31.30 -18.77 34.79
CA SER A 743 -32.72 -18.78 34.49
C SER A 743 -33.02 -20.12 33.83
N LYS A 744 -33.73 -20.95 34.60
CA LYS A 744 -34.54 -22.06 34.10
C LYS A 744 -35.15 -21.75 32.74
N GLN A 745 -35.21 -22.78 31.90
CA GLN A 745 -35.99 -22.85 30.67
C GLN A 745 -37.35 -22.15 30.80
N GLU A 746 -37.42 -20.91 30.35
CA GLU A 746 -38.60 -20.21 29.86
C GLU A 746 -38.08 -19.20 28.83
N GLY A 747 -38.70 -19.15 27.65
CA GLY A 747 -38.12 -18.64 26.39
C GLY A 747 -37.28 -17.37 26.51
N VAL A 748 -36.01 -17.47 26.10
CA VAL A 748 -35.04 -16.37 26.06
C VAL A 748 -35.52 -15.31 25.06
N LYS A 749 -35.95 -14.15 25.58
CA LYS A 749 -35.99 -12.89 24.82
C LYS A 749 -34.55 -12.45 24.56
N VAL A 750 -34.15 -12.52 23.30
CA VAL A 750 -32.86 -12.03 22.80
C VAL A 750 -32.77 -10.52 23.05
N GLY A 751 -31.79 -10.12 23.89
CA GLY A 751 -31.43 -8.73 24.11
C GLY A 751 -30.76 -8.12 22.88
N GLU A 752 -31.06 -6.84 22.64
CA GLU A 752 -30.65 -6.04 21.50
C GLU A 752 -29.12 -6.11 21.22
N MET A 753 -28.72 -6.84 20.17
CA MET A 753 -27.41 -6.69 19.52
C MET A 753 -27.50 -5.58 18.47
N GLY A 754 -27.50 -4.33 18.94
CA GLY A 754 -27.17 -3.16 18.13
C GLY A 754 -25.77 -2.67 18.50
N PHE A 755 -25.07 -2.06 17.54
CA PHE A 755 -23.76 -1.39 17.73
C PHE A 755 -23.77 -0.26 18.80
N PHE A 756 -24.91 0.00 19.44
CA PHE A 756 -25.07 0.90 20.59
C PHE A 756 -25.87 0.21 21.70
N LYS A 757 -25.30 0.18 22.92
CA LYS A 757 -25.97 -0.39 24.10
C LYS A 757 -27.18 0.45 24.51
N SER A 758 -28.38 -0.09 24.33
CA SER A 758 -29.60 0.35 25.03
C SER A 758 -29.76 -0.42 26.34
N LYS A 759 -30.11 0.30 27.42
CA LYS A 759 -30.73 -0.31 28.62
C LYS A 759 -31.98 0.49 29.00
N GLN A 760 -33.01 -0.27 29.38
CA GLN A 760 -34.35 0.14 29.74
C GLN A 760 -34.40 0.95 31.06
N GLU A 761 -35.40 1.83 31.12
CA GLU A 761 -35.77 2.67 32.26
C GLU A 761 -36.22 1.84 33.48
N GLU A 762 -35.64 2.11 34.65
CA GLU A 762 -36.21 1.72 35.94
C GLU A 762 -36.90 2.91 36.60
N VAL A 763 -38.15 2.66 36.96
CA VAL A 763 -39.09 3.53 37.67
C VAL A 763 -38.57 3.78 39.09
N ILE A 764 -38.42 5.05 39.47
CA ILE A 764 -38.12 5.48 40.85
C ILE A 764 -39.45 5.61 41.62
N PRO A 765 -39.64 4.97 42.79
CA PRO A 765 -40.66 5.38 43.73
C PRO A 765 -40.17 6.53 44.62
N SER A 766 -41.15 7.38 44.93
CA SER A 766 -41.16 8.62 45.71
C SER A 766 -40.50 8.64 47.10
N GLY A 767 -39.98 9.83 47.45
CA GLY A 767 -39.89 10.39 48.82
C GLY A 767 -38.59 10.04 49.56
N SER A 768 -37.94 10.91 50.32
CA SER A 768 -38.24 12.25 50.84
C SER A 768 -37.00 12.79 51.56
N ASN A 769 -36.85 14.12 51.59
CA ASN A 769 -36.24 14.93 52.66
C ASN A 769 -34.77 14.68 53.06
N ASP A 770 -33.86 15.59 52.69
CA ASP A 770 -33.47 16.76 53.50
C ASP A 770 -32.08 17.28 53.11
N THR A 771 -32.04 18.59 52.85
CA THR A 771 -30.89 19.48 52.69
C THR A 771 -30.18 19.75 54.04
N PRO A 772 -29.19 20.66 54.13
CA PRO A 772 -27.83 20.59 53.58
C PRO A 772 -26.77 21.00 54.63
N SER A 773 -25.48 20.82 54.36
CA SER A 773 -24.36 21.69 54.81
C SER A 773 -23.06 20.96 54.51
N SER A 774 -21.92 21.57 54.24
CA SER A 774 -21.48 22.90 53.84
C SER A 774 -19.96 22.80 53.82
N HIS A 775 -19.29 23.47 52.87
CA HIS A 775 -17.99 24.15 53.08
C HIS A 775 -16.80 23.33 53.62
N LEU A 776 -15.65 23.19 52.97
CA LEU A 776 -14.67 24.23 52.58
C LEU A 776 -13.47 23.40 52.03
N SER A 777 -13.09 23.56 50.76
CA SER A 777 -11.98 24.39 50.28
C SER A 777 -10.57 23.80 50.43
N LEU A 778 -9.82 23.92 49.32
CA LEU A 778 -8.36 24.07 49.17
C LEU A 778 -7.49 22.82 49.40
N ASN A 779 -6.98 22.24 48.31
CA ASN A 779 -5.74 22.70 47.65
C ASN A 779 -5.69 22.24 46.20
#